data_AF-A0A956IEW8-F1
#
_entry.id   AF-A0A956IEW8-F1
#
_cell.length_a   1.000
_cell.length_b   1.000
_cell.length_c   1.000
_cell.angle_alpha   90.00
_cell.angle_beta   90.00
_cell.angle_gamma   90.00
#
_symmetry.space_group_name_H-M   'P 1'
#
loop_
_entity.id
_entity.type
_entity.pdbx_description
1 polymer ?
#
loop_
_entity_poly.entity_id
_entity_poly.type
_entity_poly.pdbx_seq_one_letter_code
_entity_poly.pdbx_strand_id
1 'polypeptide(L)'
;MSDEERRREHRTLFAIPLADPRERGQIAGQRRRRAGDGHASSDVSRFWPMAVAAVAGAVGVTAAWALSAGEPSAGVGAVALPHRAAKLACDSCHEEGTPNATAVKACKGCHGPHPSLRPGHARLLSEPIGRCVQGETAVSLCFDEHQRWSAVAPPRPGGVCAKQHDNGRFAVWEAAREVAVATPLPARGGGADAAWLYGGLLAAAFGGLGTSGLLRLRRRRRRQEERPVLKRADRVRLPQIDESTCLGCYACVDACPYDVLAIERYVAVVAQPEACCGLTLCEQVCPNGSLVITDGEPIGDQPRLTASLESEDVPGLYLAGDITGVPLIKNAIHQGRQVVKALSGGAREMLDVLIVGAGPAGISAALACKERGLRYRVIEQGSVAQSIRSFPRGKLVFDQPLDLPVVGKLWLEESTKEELLAKWSRMLREEKLAIDEGVRLLGLEPISGGFLVRAQEVEGEAMVRHRAAQVVLAIGRRGSPRRLPIPIAEEHEAKVFYHLADARSFAHQRVVVVGLGDVAMETAGALARQPGTEVTLVVRGDGFRRGKARNVAEVKRLAEAGTLALRWQSQVTAVDGDGVVVRSGDGEQRLACDALFVMIGSQPPLELLERLGVRLGAPSGELSDAGGVTRGSETREEP
;
A
#
# COMPACT_ATOMS: atom_id res chain seq x y z
N MET A 1 -9.50 17.16 62.67
CA MET A 1 -10.28 17.38 61.44
C MET A 1 -11.33 16.28 61.38
N SER A 2 -12.60 16.66 61.49
CA SER A 2 -13.73 15.74 61.59
C SER A 2 -14.18 15.23 60.22
N ASP A 3 -14.90 14.12 60.19
CA ASP A 3 -15.44 13.46 58.97
C ASP A 3 -16.38 14.33 58.11
N GLU A 4 -16.70 15.56 58.55
CA GLU A 4 -17.43 16.56 57.77
C GLU A 4 -16.52 17.36 56.81
N GLU A 5 -15.21 17.46 57.08
CA GLU A 5 -14.26 18.12 56.17
C GLU A 5 -13.83 17.22 55.00
N ARG A 6 -13.95 15.89 55.15
CA ARG A 6 -13.65 14.92 54.06
C ARG A 6 -14.76 14.77 53.01
N ARG A 7 -15.96 15.32 53.25
CA ARG A 7 -17.11 15.22 52.33
C ARG A 7 -17.24 16.39 51.35
N ARG A 8 -16.30 17.36 51.34
CA ARG A 8 -16.37 18.54 50.47
C ARG A 8 -15.52 18.50 49.20
N GLU A 9 -14.61 17.53 49.02
CA GLU A 9 -13.68 17.52 47.86
C GLU A 9 -14.05 16.56 46.71
N HIS A 10 -15.14 15.80 46.80
CA HIS A 10 -15.62 14.98 45.69
C HIS A 10 -16.99 15.44 45.18
N ARG A 11 -17.00 16.44 44.28
CA ARG A 11 -18.12 16.71 43.37
C ARG A 11 -17.64 17.34 42.05
N THR A 12 -17.58 16.48 41.02
CA THR A 12 -17.79 16.76 39.59
C THR A 12 -16.93 17.85 38.91
N LEU A 13 -15.83 17.42 38.28
CA LEU A 13 -15.33 18.05 37.05
C LEU A 13 -16.27 17.63 35.89
N PHE A 14 -16.57 18.57 34.99
CA PHE A 14 -17.57 18.54 33.90
C PHE A 14 -18.99 19.00 34.24
N ALA A 15 -19.16 20.32 34.35
CA ALA A 15 -20.37 21.01 33.90
C ALA A 15 -19.94 22.12 32.93
N ILE A 16 -20.35 22.02 31.66
CA ILE A 16 -20.13 23.05 30.64
C ILE A 16 -21.28 24.06 30.75
N PRO A 17 -21.02 25.38 30.88
CA PRO A 17 -22.07 26.37 30.70
C PRO A 17 -22.43 26.45 29.22
N LEU A 18 -23.71 26.23 28.89
CA LEU A 18 -24.26 26.57 27.57
C LEU A 18 -24.20 28.09 27.39
N ALA A 19 -23.34 28.54 26.48
CA ALA A 19 -23.24 29.93 26.10
C ALA A 19 -24.46 30.40 25.28
N ASP A 20 -24.93 31.60 25.58
CA ASP A 20 -26.04 32.31 24.92
C ASP A 20 -25.75 32.51 23.39
N PRO A 21 -26.69 32.20 22.49
CA PRO A 21 -26.53 32.36 21.04
C PRO A 21 -26.33 33.81 20.52
N ARG A 22 -26.36 34.85 21.37
CA ARG A 22 -26.30 36.26 20.91
C ARG A 22 -24.92 36.92 20.83
N GLU A 23 -23.83 36.24 21.22
CA GLU A 23 -22.48 36.87 21.24
C GLU A 23 -21.57 36.59 20.03
N ARG A 24 -22.02 35.89 18.98
CA ARG A 24 -21.21 35.65 17.75
C ARG A 24 -21.20 36.81 16.73
N GLY A 25 -21.58 38.03 17.15
CA GLY A 25 -21.77 39.18 16.25
C GLY A 25 -20.62 40.21 16.19
N GLN A 26 -19.57 40.12 17.01
CA GLN A 26 -18.62 41.23 17.16
C GLN A 26 -17.14 40.83 17.26
N ILE A 27 -16.62 39.98 16.38
CA ILE A 27 -15.16 39.90 16.15
C ILE A 27 -14.86 39.71 14.65
N ALA A 28 -15.41 40.60 13.82
CA ALA A 28 -15.04 40.74 12.41
C ALA A 28 -14.73 42.20 12.12
N GLY A 29 -13.59 42.68 12.63
CA GLY A 29 -13.20 44.07 12.44
C GLY A 29 -11.88 44.41 13.09
N GLN A 30 -10.78 43.90 12.54
CA GLN A 30 -9.46 44.57 12.50
C GLN A 30 -8.38 43.57 12.08
N ARG A 31 -8.02 43.60 10.79
CA ARG A 31 -6.65 43.32 10.30
C ARG A 31 -6.55 43.79 8.85
N ARG A 32 -6.38 45.09 8.67
CA ARG A 32 -5.84 45.68 7.43
C ARG A 32 -4.40 45.20 7.26
N ARG A 33 -4.08 44.53 6.15
CA ARG A 33 -2.70 44.35 5.67
C ARG A 33 -2.50 45.21 4.43
N ARG A 34 -1.38 45.93 4.43
CA ARG A 34 -0.87 46.81 3.37
C ARG A 34 -0.65 46.01 2.07
N ALA A 35 -1.12 46.55 0.95
CA ALA A 35 -0.71 46.13 -0.38
C ALA A 35 0.64 46.76 -0.72
N GLY A 36 1.57 45.97 -1.23
CA GLY A 36 2.80 46.41 -1.89
C GLY A 36 2.73 46.03 -3.37
N ASP A 37 3.19 46.94 -4.22
CA ASP A 37 3.11 46.90 -5.68
C ASP A 37 3.85 45.70 -6.32
N GLY A 38 3.29 45.19 -7.42
CA GLY A 38 3.90 44.07 -8.17
C GLY A 38 3.21 43.73 -9.50
N HIS A 39 3.53 44.51 -10.53
CA HIS A 39 3.63 44.18 -11.97
C HIS A 39 2.42 43.58 -12.71
N ALA A 40 1.88 44.37 -13.65
CA ALA A 40 0.98 43.93 -14.71
C ALA A 40 1.67 42.94 -15.65
N SER A 41 1.16 41.71 -15.71
CA SER A 41 1.33 40.83 -16.88
C SER A 41 -0.06 40.60 -17.49
N SER A 42 -0.21 41.03 -18.74
CA SER A 42 -1.46 41.02 -19.48
C SER A 42 -1.91 39.57 -19.77
N ASP A 43 -3.12 39.25 -19.30
CA ASP A 43 -3.77 37.93 -19.31
C ASP A 43 -4.28 37.46 -20.70
N VAL A 44 -3.73 37.96 -21.81
CA VAL A 44 -4.28 37.74 -23.16
C VAL A 44 -3.77 36.45 -23.81
N SER A 45 -2.65 35.87 -23.36
CA SER A 45 -2.11 34.62 -23.93
C SER A 45 -2.82 33.34 -23.47
N ARG A 46 -3.66 33.42 -22.42
CA ARG A 46 -4.39 32.25 -21.88
C ARG A 46 -5.62 31.84 -22.66
N PHE A 47 -6.10 32.68 -23.58
CA PHE A 47 -7.35 32.44 -24.33
C PHE A 47 -7.14 32.12 -25.83
N TRP A 48 -5.91 32.25 -26.35
CA TRP A 48 -5.60 31.94 -27.75
C TRP A 48 -5.98 30.50 -28.17
N PRO A 49 -5.74 29.45 -27.36
CA PRO A 49 -6.11 28.09 -27.74
C PRO A 49 -7.63 27.90 -27.85
N MET A 50 -8.42 28.67 -27.09
CA MET A 50 -9.88 28.62 -27.15
C MET A 50 -10.45 29.31 -28.39
N ALA A 51 -9.82 30.40 -28.84
CA ALA A 51 -10.21 31.09 -30.07
C ALA A 51 -9.99 30.22 -31.32
N VAL A 52 -8.87 29.49 -31.39
CA VAL A 52 -8.57 28.58 -32.51
C VAL A 52 -9.54 27.40 -32.57
N ALA A 53 -9.91 26.84 -31.42
CA ALA A 53 -10.90 25.76 -31.34
C ALA A 53 -12.31 26.22 -31.75
N ALA A 54 -12.69 27.46 -31.41
CA ALA A 54 -13.98 28.03 -31.81
C ALA A 54 -14.09 28.23 -33.34
N VAL A 55 -13.02 28.69 -33.99
CA VAL A 55 -12.99 28.89 -35.45
C VAL A 55 -13.02 27.55 -36.20
N ALA A 56 -12.29 26.53 -35.73
CA ALA A 56 -12.32 25.19 -36.33
C ALA A 56 -13.71 24.53 -36.23
N GLY A 57 -14.42 24.74 -35.12
CA GLY A 57 -15.80 24.27 -34.93
C GLY A 57 -16.79 24.93 -35.89
N ALA A 58 -16.65 26.24 -36.14
CA ALA A 58 -17.54 26.98 -37.04
C ALA A 58 -17.41 26.53 -38.51
N VAL A 59 -16.19 26.17 -38.96
CA VAL A 59 -15.93 25.66 -40.31
C VAL A 59 -16.50 24.24 -40.50
N GLY A 60 -16.45 23.39 -39.46
CA GLY A 60 -17.02 22.03 -39.51
C GLY A 60 -18.55 22.01 -39.63
N VAL A 61 -19.24 22.94 -38.97
CA VAL A 61 -20.71 23.03 -38.98
C VAL A 61 -21.25 23.55 -40.31
N THR A 62 -20.55 24.50 -40.94
CA THR A 62 -20.92 25.03 -42.26
C THR A 62 -20.72 23.99 -43.38
N ALA A 63 -19.68 23.17 -43.29
CA ALA A 63 -19.45 22.06 -44.22
C ALA A 63 -20.53 20.94 -44.09
N ALA A 64 -21.00 20.67 -42.86
CA ALA A 64 -22.05 19.67 -42.62
C ALA A 64 -23.43 20.12 -43.16
N TRP A 65 -23.74 21.41 -43.09
CA TRP A 65 -25.01 21.96 -43.57
C TRP A 65 -25.11 21.94 -45.11
N ALA A 66 -24.00 22.19 -45.81
CA ALA A 66 -23.94 22.11 -47.27
C ALA A 66 -24.15 20.68 -47.83
N LEU A 67 -23.90 19.65 -47.00
CA LEU A 67 -24.03 18.24 -47.39
C LEU A 67 -25.41 17.64 -47.06
N SER A 68 -26.30 18.37 -46.36
CA SER A 68 -27.57 17.84 -45.84
C SER A 68 -28.84 18.40 -46.49
N ALA A 69 -28.74 19.09 -47.63
CA ALA A 69 -29.91 19.59 -48.38
C ALA A 69 -30.64 18.44 -49.10
N GLY A 70 -31.47 17.70 -48.35
CA GLY A 70 -32.48 16.77 -48.86
C GLY A 70 -33.82 17.07 -48.20
N GLU A 71 -34.91 17.07 -48.98
CA GLU A 71 -36.26 17.49 -48.55
C GLU A 71 -36.83 16.63 -47.40
N PRO A 72 -37.61 17.22 -46.47
CA PRO A 72 -38.22 16.49 -45.36
C PRO A 72 -39.56 15.85 -45.78
N SER A 73 -39.64 14.51 -45.70
CA SER A 73 -40.93 13.80 -45.73
C SER A 73 -41.63 13.92 -44.37
N ALA A 74 -42.86 14.44 -44.35
CA ALA A 74 -43.73 14.46 -43.18
C ALA A 74 -44.19 13.04 -42.82
N GLY A 75 -43.96 12.60 -41.57
CA GLY A 75 -44.43 11.30 -41.07
C GLY A 75 -44.40 11.24 -39.54
N VAL A 76 -45.56 10.99 -38.95
CA VAL A 76 -45.81 10.81 -37.52
C VAL A 76 -45.14 9.51 -37.04
N GLY A 77 -44.36 9.57 -35.95
CA GLY A 77 -43.93 8.45 -35.07
C GLY A 77 -43.31 7.19 -35.70
N ALA A 78 -42.08 6.84 -35.32
CA ALA A 78 -41.42 5.63 -35.84
C ALA A 78 -42.09 4.33 -35.33
N VAL A 79 -42.67 3.56 -36.25
CA VAL A 79 -43.12 2.18 -36.02
C VAL A 79 -41.91 1.25 -35.87
N ALA A 80 -41.90 0.38 -34.84
CA ALA A 80 -40.82 -0.60 -34.64
C ALA A 80 -40.68 -1.56 -35.84
N LEU A 81 -39.44 -1.92 -36.19
CA LEU A 81 -39.06 -2.75 -37.36
C LEU A 81 -39.93 -4.01 -37.60
N PRO A 82 -40.36 -4.78 -36.58
CA PRO A 82 -41.19 -5.97 -36.79
C PRO A 82 -42.57 -5.65 -37.38
N HIS A 83 -43.19 -4.53 -37.00
CA HIS A 83 -44.50 -4.12 -37.49
C HIS A 83 -44.45 -3.59 -38.94
N ARG A 84 -43.34 -2.92 -39.32
CA ARG A 84 -43.06 -2.58 -40.72
C ARG A 84 -42.92 -3.82 -41.60
N ALA A 85 -42.21 -4.85 -41.11
CA ALA A 85 -42.03 -6.10 -41.83
C ALA A 85 -43.36 -6.87 -42.03
N ALA A 86 -44.29 -6.75 -41.08
CA ALA A 86 -45.62 -7.33 -41.16
C ALA A 86 -46.67 -6.46 -41.90
N LYS A 87 -46.29 -5.27 -42.40
CA LYS A 87 -47.15 -4.29 -43.09
C LYS A 87 -48.40 -3.86 -42.29
N LEU A 88 -48.27 -3.67 -40.98
CA LEU A 88 -49.36 -3.19 -40.12
C LEU A 88 -49.30 -1.66 -39.96
N ALA A 89 -50.45 -0.99 -40.04
CA ALA A 89 -50.59 0.46 -39.81
C ALA A 89 -51.07 0.75 -38.38
N CYS A 90 -50.64 1.86 -37.77
CA CYS A 90 -50.94 2.21 -36.37
C CYS A 90 -52.45 2.31 -36.08
N ASP A 91 -53.21 2.75 -37.07
CA ASP A 91 -54.63 3.07 -37.02
C ASP A 91 -55.47 1.80 -36.76
N SER A 92 -54.97 0.65 -37.22
CA SER A 92 -55.63 -0.66 -37.04
C SER A 92 -55.63 -1.19 -35.59
N CYS A 93 -54.93 -0.52 -34.66
CA CYS A 93 -54.86 -0.89 -33.25
C CYS A 93 -55.32 0.21 -32.28
N HIS A 94 -55.67 1.41 -32.78
CA HIS A 94 -55.90 2.58 -31.95
C HIS A 94 -57.13 3.43 -32.33
N GLU A 95 -58.05 2.94 -33.17
CA GLU A 95 -59.36 3.59 -33.31
C GLU A 95 -60.23 3.36 -32.06
N GLU A 96 -60.80 4.45 -31.53
CA GLU A 96 -61.79 4.40 -30.46
C GLU A 96 -63.06 3.71 -30.96
N GLY A 97 -63.35 2.53 -30.40
CA GLY A 97 -64.60 1.79 -30.66
C GLY A 97 -64.43 0.36 -31.16
N THR A 98 -63.23 -0.12 -31.50
CA THR A 98 -63.04 -1.54 -31.83
C THR A 98 -63.08 -2.41 -30.58
N PRO A 99 -63.99 -3.42 -30.51
CA PRO A 99 -64.08 -4.30 -29.36
C PRO A 99 -62.81 -5.15 -29.24
N ASN A 100 -62.21 -5.06 -28.06
CA ASN A 100 -60.99 -5.74 -27.66
C ASN A 100 -61.24 -7.25 -27.50
N ALA A 101 -61.43 -7.98 -28.60
CA ALA A 101 -61.35 -9.45 -28.66
C ALA A 101 -61.67 -9.94 -30.08
N THR A 102 -60.65 -10.26 -30.86
CA THR A 102 -60.37 -11.61 -31.41
C THR A 102 -59.63 -11.56 -32.74
N ALA A 103 -58.61 -12.42 -32.81
CA ALA A 103 -57.86 -12.86 -33.99
C ALA A 103 -56.98 -11.76 -34.61
N VAL A 104 -55.73 -12.03 -34.97
CA VAL A 104 -55.38 -12.97 -36.02
C VAL A 104 -54.06 -13.68 -35.68
N LYS A 105 -53.95 -14.95 -36.10
CA LYS A 105 -52.75 -15.83 -36.07
C LYS A 105 -51.38 -15.14 -36.24
N ALA A 106 -51.31 -13.97 -36.87
CA ALA A 106 -50.09 -13.20 -37.09
C ALA A 106 -49.36 -12.77 -35.80
N CYS A 107 -50.07 -12.45 -34.70
CA CYS A 107 -49.41 -11.92 -33.50
C CYS A 107 -48.77 -13.00 -32.61
N LYS A 108 -49.20 -14.27 -32.73
CA LYS A 108 -48.65 -15.37 -31.90
C LYS A 108 -47.21 -15.75 -32.28
N GLY A 109 -46.78 -15.47 -33.51
CA GLY A 109 -45.42 -15.77 -33.97
C GLY A 109 -44.34 -14.84 -33.39
N CYS A 110 -44.70 -13.56 -33.13
CA CYS A 110 -43.76 -12.56 -32.61
C CYS A 110 -43.90 -12.30 -31.10
N HIS A 111 -45.05 -12.64 -30.50
CA HIS A 111 -45.30 -12.45 -29.06
C HIS A 111 -45.65 -13.76 -28.31
N GLY A 112 -45.55 -14.91 -28.97
CA GLY A 112 -45.57 -16.22 -28.28
C GLY A 112 -44.19 -16.58 -27.71
N PRO A 113 -44.11 -17.46 -26.69
CA PRO A 113 -42.83 -17.84 -26.10
C PRO A 113 -41.99 -18.58 -27.15
N HIS A 114 -40.92 -17.96 -27.61
CA HIS A 114 -39.92 -18.60 -28.46
C HIS A 114 -38.51 -18.37 -27.88
N PRO A 115 -37.62 -19.37 -27.94
CA PRO A 115 -36.23 -19.19 -27.52
C PRO A 115 -35.49 -18.24 -28.47
N SER A 116 -34.66 -17.36 -27.91
CA SER A 116 -33.91 -16.38 -28.70
C SER A 116 -32.70 -17.03 -29.40
N LEU A 117 -32.56 -16.80 -30.71
CA LEU A 117 -31.48 -17.38 -31.54
C LEU A 117 -30.13 -16.62 -31.45
N ARG A 118 -29.99 -15.67 -30.52
CA ARG A 118 -28.75 -14.89 -30.36
C ARG A 118 -27.74 -15.65 -29.48
N PRO A 119 -26.46 -15.79 -29.90
CA PRO A 119 -25.44 -16.56 -29.16
C PRO A 119 -25.25 -16.12 -27.70
N GLY A 120 -25.43 -14.82 -27.41
CA GLY A 120 -25.36 -14.29 -26.04
C GLY A 120 -26.48 -14.77 -25.12
N HIS A 121 -27.68 -15.03 -25.65
CA HIS A 121 -28.80 -15.56 -24.87
C HIS A 121 -28.65 -17.05 -24.57
N ALA A 122 -28.06 -17.83 -25.48
CA ALA A 122 -27.74 -19.24 -25.21
C ALA A 122 -26.70 -19.38 -24.07
N ARG A 123 -25.74 -18.44 -23.97
CA ARG A 123 -24.79 -18.36 -22.85
C ARG A 123 -25.47 -18.02 -21.53
N LEU A 124 -26.35 -17.01 -21.52
CA LEU A 124 -27.12 -16.64 -20.34
C LEU A 124 -27.98 -17.80 -19.81
N LEU A 125 -28.57 -18.62 -20.68
CA LEU A 125 -29.34 -19.80 -20.32
C LEU A 125 -28.50 -20.94 -19.72
N SER A 126 -27.19 -20.97 -19.97
CA SER A 126 -26.26 -21.93 -19.36
C SER A 126 -25.72 -21.48 -17.98
N GLU A 127 -25.94 -20.22 -17.61
CA GLU A 127 -25.52 -19.66 -16.33
C GLU A 127 -26.63 -19.80 -15.25
N PRO A 128 -26.28 -19.78 -13.95
CA PRO A 128 -27.24 -19.96 -12.86
C PRO A 128 -28.45 -19.01 -12.92
N ILE A 129 -28.24 -17.78 -13.39
CA ILE A 129 -29.30 -16.77 -13.58
C ILE A 129 -30.28 -17.17 -14.70
N GLY A 130 -29.82 -17.76 -15.81
CA GLY A 130 -30.70 -18.18 -16.89
C GLY A 130 -31.50 -19.45 -16.56
N ARG A 131 -30.94 -20.36 -15.75
CA ARG A 131 -31.69 -21.49 -15.18
C ARG A 131 -32.80 -21.03 -14.24
N CYS A 132 -32.60 -19.91 -13.54
CA CYS A 132 -33.61 -19.29 -12.69
C CYS A 132 -34.82 -18.77 -13.50
N VAL A 133 -34.58 -18.23 -14.70
CA VAL A 133 -35.65 -17.73 -15.61
C VAL A 133 -36.48 -18.87 -16.20
N GLN A 134 -35.93 -20.09 -16.33
CA GLN A 134 -36.65 -21.27 -16.82
C GLN A 134 -37.38 -22.06 -15.73
N GLY A 135 -37.33 -21.63 -14.46
CA GLY A 135 -38.17 -22.17 -13.39
C GLY A 135 -37.69 -23.49 -12.77
N GLU A 136 -36.46 -23.94 -13.04
CA GLU A 136 -35.98 -25.24 -12.53
C GLU A 136 -35.39 -25.18 -11.11
N THR A 137 -35.11 -24.01 -10.55
CA THR A 137 -34.69 -23.87 -9.14
C THR A 137 -35.21 -22.57 -8.53
N ALA A 138 -36.03 -22.67 -7.48
CA ALA A 138 -36.66 -21.55 -6.81
C ALA A 138 -35.64 -20.70 -6.02
N VAL A 139 -35.33 -19.51 -6.53
CA VAL A 139 -34.73 -18.40 -5.78
C VAL A 139 -35.49 -17.12 -6.16
N SER A 140 -36.15 -16.49 -5.19
CA SER A 140 -37.05 -15.35 -5.44
C SER A 140 -36.27 -14.04 -5.64
N LEU A 141 -36.21 -13.55 -6.88
CA LEU A 141 -35.88 -12.16 -7.21
C LEU A 141 -37.17 -11.38 -7.44
N CYS A 142 -37.67 -10.71 -6.40
CA CYS A 142 -38.88 -9.90 -6.43
C CYS A 142 -38.62 -8.49 -6.98
N PHE A 143 -38.37 -8.36 -8.28
CA PHE A 143 -38.48 -7.08 -8.98
C PHE A 143 -39.10 -7.33 -10.35
N ASP A 144 -40.43 -7.36 -10.37
CA ASP A 144 -41.21 -7.32 -11.60
C ASP A 144 -41.80 -5.91 -11.74
N GLU A 145 -41.27 -5.16 -12.70
CA GLU A 145 -41.67 -3.78 -13.01
C GLU A 145 -43.06 -3.68 -13.66
N HIS A 146 -43.75 -4.81 -13.89
CA HIS A 146 -45.06 -4.88 -14.53
C HIS A 146 -46.23 -5.26 -13.58
N GLN A 147 -46.00 -5.42 -12.28
CA GLN A 147 -47.10 -5.70 -11.35
C GLN A 147 -47.81 -4.44 -10.83
N ARG A 148 -49.14 -4.39 -11.00
CA ARG A 148 -50.01 -3.34 -10.45
C ARG A 148 -50.24 -3.56 -8.95
N TRP A 149 -50.24 -2.45 -8.20
CA TRP A 149 -50.32 -2.36 -6.72
C TRP A 149 -51.38 -3.24 -6.04
N SER A 150 -52.51 -3.53 -6.69
CA SER A 150 -53.62 -4.29 -6.09
C SER A 150 -53.33 -5.79 -5.87
N ALA A 151 -52.20 -6.32 -6.35
CA ALA A 151 -51.85 -7.74 -6.27
C ALA A 151 -50.73 -8.07 -5.27
N VAL A 152 -50.21 -7.10 -4.51
CA VAL A 152 -49.19 -7.35 -3.50
C VAL A 152 -49.87 -7.77 -2.19
N ALA A 153 -49.89 -9.08 -1.93
CA ALA A 153 -50.23 -9.57 -0.59
C ALA A 153 -49.22 -9.00 0.43
N PRO A 154 -49.65 -8.58 1.63
CA PRO A 154 -48.72 -8.06 2.62
C PRO A 154 -47.64 -9.10 2.95
N PRO A 155 -46.40 -8.67 3.26
CA PRO A 155 -45.32 -9.59 3.60
C PRO A 155 -45.73 -10.45 4.79
N ARG A 156 -45.42 -11.75 4.75
CA ARG A 156 -45.73 -12.68 5.84
C ARG A 156 -45.15 -12.15 7.17
N PRO A 157 -45.91 -12.12 8.27
CA PRO A 157 -45.39 -11.74 9.58
C PRO A 157 -44.21 -12.65 9.96
N GLY A 158 -43.05 -12.07 10.25
CA GLY A 158 -41.85 -12.79 10.70
C GLY A 158 -40.78 -13.11 9.64
N GLY A 159 -40.97 -12.69 8.38
CA GLY A 159 -39.91 -12.79 7.36
C GLY A 159 -38.77 -11.79 7.56
N VAL A 160 -37.55 -12.16 7.14
CA VAL A 160 -36.31 -11.36 7.30
C VAL A 160 -36.44 -9.94 6.71
N CYS A 161 -37.30 -9.77 5.70
CA CYS A 161 -37.51 -8.50 4.99
C CYS A 161 -38.65 -7.64 5.57
N ALA A 162 -39.41 -8.12 6.57
CA ALA A 162 -40.58 -7.41 7.11
C ALA A 162 -40.23 -6.06 7.77
N LYS A 163 -38.97 -5.86 8.17
CA LYS A 163 -38.46 -4.59 8.73
C LYS A 163 -37.96 -3.59 7.67
N GLN A 164 -37.80 -4.01 6.41
CA GLN A 164 -37.16 -3.21 5.34
C GLN A 164 -38.15 -2.67 4.28
N HIS A 165 -39.40 -3.10 4.34
CA HIS A 165 -40.46 -2.69 3.42
C HIS A 165 -41.65 -2.14 4.21
N ASP A 166 -41.59 -0.87 4.60
CA ASP A 166 -42.82 -0.13 4.90
C ASP A 166 -43.47 0.34 3.59
N ASN A 167 -44.79 0.58 3.64
CA ASN A 167 -45.57 1.03 2.48
C ASN A 167 -45.17 2.44 1.98
N GLY A 168 -44.27 3.14 2.68
CA GLY A 168 -43.87 4.51 2.36
C GLY A 168 -43.01 4.60 1.11
N ARG A 169 -42.16 3.61 0.83
CA ARG A 169 -41.29 3.63 -0.35
C ARG A 169 -42.05 3.52 -1.68
N PHE A 170 -43.15 2.78 -1.69
CA PHE A 170 -44.03 2.67 -2.86
C PHE A 170 -44.88 3.91 -3.06
N ALA A 171 -45.38 4.52 -1.98
CA ALA A 171 -46.13 5.79 -2.06
C ALA A 171 -45.27 6.93 -2.63
N VAL A 172 -43.99 7.00 -2.24
CA VAL A 172 -43.04 7.99 -2.78
C VAL A 172 -42.77 7.76 -4.29
N TRP A 173 -42.75 6.50 -4.74
CA TRP A 173 -42.54 6.18 -6.15
C TRP A 173 -43.77 6.49 -7.01
N GLU A 174 -44.98 6.17 -6.55
CA GLU A 174 -46.24 6.54 -7.22
C GLU A 174 -46.37 8.08 -7.31
N ALA A 175 -46.09 8.81 -6.22
CA ALA A 175 -46.09 10.27 -6.22
C ALA A 175 -45.07 10.86 -7.22
N ALA A 176 -43.86 10.28 -7.29
CA ALA A 176 -42.86 10.71 -8.28
C ALA A 176 -43.30 10.39 -9.72
N ARG A 177 -43.99 9.28 -9.95
CA ARG A 177 -44.52 8.91 -11.26
C ARG A 177 -45.68 9.82 -11.68
N GLU A 178 -46.61 10.13 -10.78
CA GLU A 178 -47.70 11.07 -11.07
C GLU A 178 -47.16 12.46 -11.40
N VAL A 179 -46.15 12.95 -10.67
CA VAL A 179 -45.48 14.22 -10.99
C VAL A 179 -44.82 14.14 -12.38
N ALA A 180 -44.13 13.04 -12.71
CA ALA A 180 -43.49 12.88 -14.02
C ALA A 180 -44.49 12.79 -15.20
N VAL A 181 -45.66 12.19 -14.98
CA VAL A 181 -46.72 12.05 -16.00
C VAL A 181 -47.54 13.34 -16.13
N ALA A 182 -47.77 14.06 -15.02
CA ALA A 182 -48.51 15.31 -15.00
C ALA A 182 -47.67 16.53 -15.40
N THR A 183 -46.35 16.40 -15.49
CA THR A 183 -45.47 17.48 -15.97
C THR A 183 -45.62 17.61 -17.49
N PRO A 184 -46.20 18.71 -18.01
CA PRO A 184 -46.36 18.88 -19.44
C PRO A 184 -44.98 19.02 -20.09
N LEU A 185 -44.69 18.19 -21.09
CA LEU A 185 -43.52 18.39 -21.94
C LEU A 185 -43.69 19.70 -22.71
N PRO A 186 -42.67 20.58 -22.76
CA PRO A 186 -42.80 21.84 -23.46
C PRO A 186 -43.09 21.59 -24.95
N ALA A 187 -44.08 22.30 -25.49
CA ALA A 187 -44.44 22.22 -26.89
C ALA A 187 -43.21 22.51 -27.76
N ARG A 188 -42.92 21.64 -28.73
CA ARG A 188 -41.90 21.89 -29.76
C ARG A 188 -42.36 23.05 -30.63
N GLY A 189 -42.06 24.28 -30.22
CA GLY A 189 -42.07 25.45 -31.09
C GLY A 189 -40.96 25.31 -32.13
N GLY A 190 -41.33 25.38 -33.41
CA GLY A 190 -40.38 25.36 -34.53
C GLY A 190 -39.51 26.62 -34.57
N GLY A 191 -38.37 26.50 -35.26
CA GLY A 191 -37.48 27.62 -35.56
C GLY A 191 -36.03 27.32 -35.16
N ALA A 192 -35.10 27.72 -36.03
CA ALA A 192 -33.69 27.35 -36.04
C ALA A 192 -32.85 27.78 -34.81
N ASP A 193 -33.46 28.33 -33.75
CA ASP A 193 -32.77 28.85 -32.58
C ASP A 193 -32.45 27.77 -31.52
N ALA A 194 -33.15 26.63 -31.56
CA ALA A 194 -32.86 25.51 -30.66
C ALA A 194 -31.50 24.86 -30.98
N ALA A 195 -31.08 24.82 -32.24
CA ALA A 195 -29.83 24.18 -32.65
C ALA A 195 -28.59 24.91 -32.09
N TRP A 196 -28.64 26.24 -31.97
CA TRP A 196 -27.58 27.04 -31.33
C TRP A 196 -27.54 26.87 -29.82
N LEU A 197 -28.71 26.79 -29.17
CA LEU A 197 -28.79 26.54 -27.73
C LEU A 197 -28.33 25.12 -27.38
N TYR A 198 -28.77 24.09 -28.11
CA TYR A 198 -28.34 22.72 -27.89
C TYR A 198 -26.90 22.47 -28.34
N GLY A 199 -26.44 23.09 -29.43
CA GLY A 199 -25.04 23.06 -29.87
C GLY A 199 -24.10 23.77 -28.91
N GLY A 200 -24.51 24.92 -28.38
CA GLY A 200 -23.80 25.64 -27.32
C GLY A 200 -23.77 24.88 -26.00
N LEU A 201 -24.88 24.25 -25.60
CA LEU A 201 -24.94 23.36 -24.44
C LEU A 201 -24.08 22.11 -24.61
N LEU A 202 -24.04 21.50 -25.79
CA LEU A 202 -23.18 20.35 -26.09
C LEU A 202 -21.70 20.76 -26.11
N ALA A 203 -21.35 21.90 -26.71
CA ALA A 203 -19.97 22.41 -26.70
C ALA A 203 -19.53 22.81 -25.28
N ALA A 204 -20.41 23.41 -24.47
CA ALA A 204 -20.15 23.71 -23.06
C ALA A 204 -20.11 22.43 -22.21
N ALA A 205 -20.91 21.42 -22.52
CA ALA A 205 -20.87 20.12 -21.85
C ALA A 205 -19.60 19.35 -22.21
N PHE A 206 -19.16 19.32 -23.48
CA PHE A 206 -17.90 18.69 -23.89
C PHE A 206 -16.66 19.47 -23.45
N GLY A 207 -16.70 20.80 -23.50
CA GLY A 207 -15.66 21.66 -22.96
C GLY A 207 -15.57 21.56 -21.43
N GLY A 208 -16.72 21.51 -20.75
CA GLY A 208 -16.84 21.34 -19.30
C GLY A 208 -16.50 19.93 -18.83
N LEU A 209 -16.93 18.86 -19.51
CA LEU A 209 -16.58 17.46 -19.22
C LEU A 209 -15.14 17.14 -19.61
N GLY A 210 -14.63 17.74 -20.69
CA GLY A 210 -13.25 17.64 -21.12
C GLY A 210 -12.31 18.34 -20.12
N THR A 211 -12.59 19.60 -19.75
CA THR A 211 -11.80 20.33 -18.75
C THR A 211 -11.98 19.78 -17.35
N SER A 212 -13.20 19.45 -16.91
CA SER A 212 -13.42 18.83 -15.60
C SER A 212 -12.90 17.39 -15.55
N GLY A 213 -12.92 16.65 -16.64
CA GLY A 213 -12.29 15.33 -16.80
C GLY A 213 -10.77 15.44 -16.75
N LEU A 214 -10.18 16.40 -17.47
CA LEU A 214 -8.74 16.67 -17.42
C LEU A 214 -8.31 17.19 -16.05
N LEU A 215 -9.12 18.04 -15.41
CA LEU A 215 -8.90 18.54 -14.05
C LEU A 215 -9.11 17.45 -13.01
N ARG A 216 -10.06 16.52 -13.19
CA ARG A 216 -10.24 15.34 -12.34
C ARG A 216 -9.11 14.35 -12.52
N LEU A 217 -8.61 14.14 -13.74
CA LEU A 217 -7.43 13.32 -14.02
C LEU A 217 -6.16 13.97 -13.46
N ARG A 218 -5.98 15.29 -13.64
CA ARG A 218 -4.89 16.06 -13.01
C ARG A 218 -5.00 16.05 -11.49
N ARG A 219 -6.20 16.22 -10.92
CA ARG A 219 -6.44 16.13 -9.47
C ARG A 219 -6.24 14.70 -8.95
N ARG A 220 -6.60 13.66 -9.69
CA ARG A 220 -6.34 12.25 -9.35
C ARG A 220 -4.85 11.93 -9.40
N ARG A 221 -4.15 12.34 -10.46
CA ARG A 221 -2.68 12.23 -10.58
C ARG A 221 -1.99 12.98 -9.45
N ARG A 222 -2.40 14.22 -9.19
CA ARG A 222 -1.87 15.04 -8.10
C ARG A 222 -2.16 14.44 -6.73
N ARG A 223 -3.37 13.91 -6.49
CA ARG A 223 -3.71 13.15 -5.26
C ARG A 223 -2.92 11.85 -5.12
N GLN A 224 -2.63 11.15 -6.22
CA GLN A 224 -1.71 10.01 -6.20
C GLN A 224 -0.28 10.45 -5.86
N GLU A 225 0.18 11.58 -6.41
CA GLU A 225 1.51 12.15 -6.13
C GLU A 225 1.66 12.78 -4.73
N GLU A 226 0.55 13.11 -4.07
CA GLU A 226 0.46 13.79 -2.76
C GLU A 226 0.04 12.85 -1.61
N ARG A 227 -0.17 11.54 -1.83
CA ARG A 227 -0.46 10.63 -0.70
C ARG A 227 0.74 10.61 0.25
N PRO A 228 0.51 10.80 1.56
CA PRO A 228 1.59 10.93 2.53
C PRO A 228 2.39 9.64 2.59
N VAL A 229 3.71 9.76 2.49
CA VAL A 229 4.65 8.72 2.90
C VAL A 229 4.33 8.34 4.33
N LEU A 230 4.30 7.03 4.60
CA LEU A 230 4.12 6.56 5.96
C LEU A 230 5.35 6.95 6.76
N LYS A 231 5.10 7.69 7.84
CA LYS A 231 6.06 7.88 8.90
C LYS A 231 5.88 6.74 9.90
N ARG A 232 6.99 6.22 10.44
CA ARG A 232 6.91 5.32 11.59
C ARG A 232 6.40 6.13 12.78
N ALA A 233 5.72 5.48 13.72
CA ALA A 233 5.44 6.12 15.01
C ALA A 233 6.77 6.49 15.71
N ASP A 234 6.83 7.68 16.30
CA ASP A 234 8.02 8.16 17.03
C ASP A 234 8.15 7.52 18.42
N ARG A 235 7.11 6.78 18.84
CA ARG A 235 7.01 6.11 20.14
C ARG A 235 6.61 4.64 19.99
N VAL A 236 7.08 3.83 20.95
CA VAL A 236 6.73 2.42 21.05
C VAL A 236 5.24 2.30 21.32
N ARG A 237 4.49 1.75 20.37
CA ARG A 237 3.05 1.54 20.47
C ARG A 237 2.76 0.11 20.90
N LEU A 238 2.55 -0.09 22.19
CA LEU A 238 2.22 -1.41 22.73
C LEU A 238 0.72 -1.53 23.03
N PRO A 239 0.13 -2.72 22.78
CA PRO A 239 -1.23 -3.00 23.23
C PRO A 239 -1.30 -2.99 24.76
N GLN A 240 -2.23 -2.22 25.32
CA GLN A 240 -2.69 -2.40 26.68
C GLN A 240 -4.04 -3.08 26.63
N ILE A 241 -4.17 -4.15 27.40
CA ILE A 241 -5.36 -5.00 27.40
C ILE A 241 -5.96 -4.96 28.79
N ASP A 242 -7.20 -4.51 28.87
CA ASP A 242 -7.99 -4.63 30.08
C ASP A 242 -8.49 -6.07 30.21
N GLU A 243 -7.83 -6.81 31.10
CA GLU A 243 -8.13 -8.22 31.36
C GLU A 243 -9.56 -8.44 31.89
N SER A 244 -10.17 -7.42 32.51
CA SER A 244 -11.51 -7.52 33.11
C SER A 244 -12.64 -7.47 32.07
N THR A 245 -12.38 -6.81 30.95
CA THR A 245 -13.36 -6.68 29.86
C THR A 245 -13.02 -7.53 28.65
N CYS A 246 -11.81 -8.09 28.57
CA CYS A 246 -11.37 -8.92 27.44
C CYS A 246 -12.26 -10.15 27.24
N LEU A 247 -12.76 -10.33 26.01
CA LEU A 247 -13.62 -11.47 25.66
C LEU A 247 -12.86 -12.76 25.32
N GLY A 248 -11.53 -12.70 25.17
CA GLY A 248 -10.74 -13.86 24.71
C GLY A 248 -11.09 -14.33 23.29
N CYS A 249 -11.63 -13.45 22.45
CA CYS A 249 -12.21 -13.81 21.14
C CYS A 249 -11.20 -14.03 20.01
N TYR A 250 -9.89 -14.01 20.29
CA TYR A 250 -8.78 -14.20 19.33
C TYR A 250 -8.65 -13.16 18.20
N ALA A 251 -9.62 -12.28 17.97
CA ALA A 251 -9.60 -11.30 16.87
C ALA A 251 -8.30 -10.47 16.79
N CYS A 252 -7.80 -9.98 17.93
CA CYS A 252 -6.57 -9.19 18.00
C CYS A 252 -5.30 -10.02 17.74
N VAL A 253 -5.30 -11.29 18.16
CA VAL A 253 -4.21 -12.24 17.91
C VAL A 253 -4.13 -12.54 16.42
N ASP A 254 -5.25 -12.88 15.79
CA ASP A 254 -5.33 -13.19 14.36
C ASP A 254 -5.00 -11.99 13.48
N ALA A 255 -5.39 -10.78 13.91
CA ALA A 255 -5.07 -9.55 13.20
C ALA A 255 -3.61 -9.09 13.37
N CYS A 256 -2.84 -9.66 14.29
CA CYS A 256 -1.46 -9.27 14.51
C CYS A 256 -0.52 -10.01 13.53
N PRO A 257 0.07 -9.34 12.52
CA PRO A 257 0.93 -10.02 11.55
C PRO A 257 2.29 -10.48 12.13
N TYR A 258 2.59 -10.08 13.36
CA TYR A 258 3.88 -10.32 14.02
C TYR A 258 3.79 -11.23 15.25
N ASP A 259 2.61 -11.81 15.54
CA ASP A 259 2.40 -12.71 16.68
C ASP A 259 2.78 -12.07 18.05
N VAL A 260 2.58 -10.75 18.18
CA VAL A 260 2.86 -9.97 19.41
C VAL A 260 1.93 -10.39 20.55
N LEU A 261 0.72 -10.81 20.19
CA LEU A 261 -0.37 -11.13 21.10
C LEU A 261 -0.59 -12.64 21.17
N ALA A 262 -0.92 -13.14 22.36
CA ALA A 262 -1.36 -14.51 22.57
C ALA A 262 -2.60 -14.53 23.47
N ILE A 263 -3.33 -15.65 23.50
CA ILE A 263 -4.38 -15.87 24.51
C ILE A 263 -3.80 -16.73 25.62
N GLU A 264 -3.81 -16.19 26.84
CA GLU A 264 -3.46 -16.91 28.06
C GLU A 264 -4.64 -16.86 29.02
N ARG A 265 -5.07 -18.02 29.53
CA ARG A 265 -6.20 -18.14 30.48
C ARG A 265 -7.45 -17.36 30.02
N TYR A 266 -7.78 -17.48 28.73
CA TYR A 266 -8.94 -16.82 28.08
C TYR A 266 -8.85 -15.29 27.94
N VAL A 267 -7.69 -14.69 28.21
CA VAL A 267 -7.46 -13.25 28.04
C VAL A 267 -6.32 -13.02 27.05
N ALA A 268 -6.42 -11.97 26.24
CA ALA A 268 -5.33 -11.58 25.37
C ALA A 268 -4.19 -10.94 26.18
N VAL A 269 -2.95 -11.33 25.91
CA VAL A 269 -1.74 -10.82 26.56
C VAL A 269 -0.70 -10.44 25.52
N VAL A 270 0.17 -9.47 25.86
CA VAL A 270 1.32 -9.11 25.03
C VAL A 270 2.46 -10.09 25.31
N ALA A 271 2.58 -11.10 24.45
CA ALA A 271 3.58 -12.16 24.59
C ALA A 271 4.97 -11.75 24.04
N GLN A 272 5.01 -10.90 23.02
CA GLN A 272 6.25 -10.48 22.35
C GLN A 272 6.27 -8.96 22.09
N PRO A 273 6.41 -8.12 23.13
CA PRO A 273 6.35 -6.67 22.99
C PRO A 273 7.38 -6.12 21.98
N GLU A 274 8.57 -6.72 21.90
CA GLU A 274 9.64 -6.34 20.99
C GLU A 274 9.32 -6.57 19.50
N ALA A 275 8.35 -7.44 19.19
CA ALA A 275 7.90 -7.69 17.83
C ALA A 275 6.84 -6.67 17.35
N CYS A 276 6.37 -5.79 18.24
CA CYS A 276 5.33 -4.83 17.90
C CYS A 276 5.86 -3.69 17.01
N CYS A 277 5.27 -3.58 15.83
CA CYS A 277 5.58 -2.52 14.86
C CYS A 277 4.59 -1.33 14.92
N GLY A 278 3.61 -1.36 15.82
CA GLY A 278 2.68 -0.24 16.04
C GLY A 278 1.64 -0.03 14.93
N LEU A 279 1.30 -1.07 14.15
CA LEU A 279 0.30 -0.99 13.07
C LEU A 279 -1.14 -0.80 13.52
N THR A 280 -1.41 -0.90 14.83
CA THR A 280 -2.72 -0.74 15.50
C THR A 280 -3.89 -1.60 14.98
N LEU A 281 -3.62 -2.57 14.10
CA LEU A 281 -4.64 -3.51 13.59
C LEU A 281 -5.38 -4.24 14.71
N CYS A 282 -4.67 -4.65 15.77
CA CYS A 282 -5.24 -5.33 16.93
C CYS A 282 -6.27 -4.48 17.70
N GLU A 283 -6.09 -3.17 17.76
CA GLU A 283 -7.04 -2.22 18.37
C GLU A 283 -8.25 -2.03 17.46
N GLN A 284 -8.04 -1.91 16.14
CA GLN A 284 -9.12 -1.73 15.17
C GLN A 284 -10.11 -2.91 15.13
N VAL A 285 -9.63 -4.13 15.37
CA VAL A 285 -10.47 -5.34 15.35
C VAL A 285 -11.03 -5.71 16.74
N CYS A 286 -10.67 -4.99 17.80
CA CYS A 286 -11.14 -5.31 19.15
C CYS A 286 -12.64 -4.96 19.27
N PRO A 287 -13.55 -5.94 19.40
CA PRO A 287 -14.99 -5.71 19.23
C PRO A 287 -15.60 -4.86 20.36
N ASN A 288 -15.00 -4.89 21.54
CA ASN A 288 -15.48 -4.20 22.73
C ASN A 288 -14.46 -3.17 23.27
N GLY A 289 -13.37 -2.92 22.54
CA GLY A 289 -12.36 -1.93 22.92
C GLY A 289 -11.53 -2.29 24.15
N SER A 290 -11.51 -3.56 24.61
CA SER A 290 -10.66 -4.00 25.72
C SER A 290 -9.17 -3.89 25.43
N LEU A 291 -8.78 -3.72 24.17
CA LEU A 291 -7.40 -3.49 23.76
C LEU A 291 -7.29 -2.09 23.18
N VAL A 292 -6.41 -1.28 23.77
CA VAL A 292 -6.04 0.05 23.28
C VAL A 292 -4.55 0.13 23.03
N ILE A 293 -4.13 0.92 22.05
CA ILE A 293 -2.71 1.16 21.79
C ILE A 293 -2.29 2.41 22.56
N THR A 294 -1.36 2.25 23.49
CA THR A 294 -0.75 3.38 24.21
C THR A 294 0.62 3.71 23.64
N ASP A 295 0.91 5.01 23.54
CA ASP A 295 2.23 5.52 23.18
C ASP A 295 3.17 5.44 24.39
N GLY A 296 4.17 4.58 24.32
CA GLY A 296 5.23 4.41 25.32
C GLY A 296 6.46 5.29 25.05
N GLU A 297 7.64 4.77 25.40
CA GLU A 297 8.92 5.47 25.23
C GLU A 297 9.22 5.83 23.76
N PRO A 298 9.96 6.92 23.50
CA PRO A 298 10.45 7.24 22.16
C PRO A 298 11.24 6.07 21.56
N ILE A 299 11.01 5.78 20.28
CA ILE A 299 11.81 4.80 19.55
C ILE A 299 13.18 5.41 19.28
N GLY A 300 14.15 5.12 20.14
CA GLY A 300 15.47 5.75 20.12
C GLY A 300 16.38 5.39 18.95
N ASP A 301 15.99 4.43 18.09
CA ASP A 301 16.82 3.91 16.98
C ASP A 301 16.50 4.52 15.61
N GLN A 302 15.89 5.71 15.60
CA GLN A 302 15.47 6.41 14.38
C GLN A 302 16.35 7.61 14.07
N PRO A 303 16.78 7.82 12.81
CA PRO A 303 17.46 9.04 12.43
C PRO A 303 16.52 10.24 12.55
N ARG A 304 17.04 11.38 13.01
CA ARG A 304 16.27 12.64 13.03
C ARG A 304 16.20 13.25 11.64
N LEU A 305 14.99 13.30 11.07
CA LEU A 305 14.76 13.71 9.70
C LEU A 305 13.69 14.82 9.61
N THR A 306 13.92 15.76 8.70
CA THR A 306 12.93 16.76 8.29
C THR A 306 11.79 16.13 7.48
N ALA A 307 10.76 16.91 7.16
CA ALA A 307 9.65 16.47 6.31
C ALA A 307 10.09 16.08 4.88
N SER A 308 11.21 16.60 4.38
CA SER A 308 11.83 16.21 3.10
C SER A 308 12.74 14.98 3.21
N LEU A 309 12.82 14.37 4.40
CA LEU A 309 13.69 13.24 4.73
C LEU A 309 15.19 13.58 4.71
N GLU A 310 15.52 14.87 4.87
CA GLU A 310 16.88 15.35 5.10
C GLU A 310 17.26 15.15 6.56
N SER A 311 18.49 14.74 6.84
CA SER A 311 19.03 14.68 8.20
C SER A 311 19.02 16.07 8.84
N GLU A 312 18.51 16.14 10.08
CA GLU A 312 18.62 17.37 10.88
C GLU A 312 20.06 17.64 11.34
N ASP A 313 20.91 16.63 11.36
CA ASP A 313 22.30 16.71 11.83
C ASP A 313 23.30 16.98 10.72
N VAL A 314 23.00 16.52 9.50
CA VAL A 314 23.94 16.55 8.35
C VAL A 314 23.23 17.16 7.13
N PRO A 315 23.33 18.49 6.93
CA PRO A 315 22.70 19.15 5.79
C PRO A 315 23.16 18.58 4.45
N GLY A 316 22.23 18.34 3.53
CA GLY A 316 22.49 17.71 2.23
C GLY A 316 22.55 16.17 2.24
N LEU A 317 22.41 15.53 3.41
CA LEU A 317 22.27 14.08 3.55
C LEU A 317 20.79 13.71 3.73
N TYR A 318 20.27 12.90 2.82
CA TYR A 318 18.88 12.42 2.84
C TYR A 318 18.84 10.92 3.14
N LEU A 319 17.81 10.46 3.83
CA LEU A 319 17.63 9.04 4.19
C LEU A 319 16.28 8.54 3.67
N ALA A 320 16.26 7.38 3.01
CA ALA A 320 15.04 6.82 2.43
C ALA A 320 14.98 5.29 2.53
N GLY A 321 13.76 4.76 2.52
CA GLY A 321 13.48 3.34 2.67
C GLY A 321 13.40 2.91 4.12
N ASP A 322 13.58 1.61 4.37
CA ASP A 322 13.38 1.02 5.69
C ASP A 322 14.18 1.71 6.80
N ILE A 323 15.32 2.36 6.48
CA ILE A 323 16.16 3.07 7.44
C ILE A 323 15.39 4.17 8.21
N THR A 324 14.37 4.76 7.58
CA THR A 324 13.48 5.75 8.22
C THR A 324 12.39 5.09 9.08
N GLY A 325 12.40 3.76 9.22
CA GLY A 325 11.63 3.04 10.21
C GLY A 325 10.42 2.24 9.73
N VAL A 326 9.93 2.40 8.49
CA VAL A 326 8.78 1.63 7.98
C VAL A 326 9.25 0.62 6.93
N PRO A 327 9.35 -0.69 7.26
CA PRO A 327 9.87 -1.71 6.35
C PRO A 327 8.81 -2.18 5.34
N LEU A 328 8.40 -1.26 4.45
CA LEU A 328 7.42 -1.54 3.40
C LEU A 328 7.98 -1.12 2.04
N ILE A 329 7.98 -2.04 1.08
CA ILE A 329 8.52 -1.80 -0.27
C ILE A 329 7.84 -0.59 -0.91
N LYS A 330 6.49 -0.50 -0.86
CA LYS A 330 5.74 0.67 -1.36
C LYS A 330 6.21 1.98 -0.73
N ASN A 331 6.42 1.98 0.58
CA ASN A 331 6.85 3.18 1.29
C ASN A 331 8.28 3.58 0.87
N ALA A 332 9.17 2.61 0.75
CA ALA A 332 10.52 2.81 0.25
C ALA A 332 10.52 3.42 -1.16
N ILE A 333 9.67 2.91 -2.06
CA ILE A 333 9.49 3.47 -3.41
C ILE A 333 9.03 4.93 -3.34
N HIS A 334 8.03 5.25 -2.52
CA HIS A 334 7.54 6.62 -2.37
C HIS A 334 8.60 7.57 -1.79
N GLN A 335 9.29 7.15 -0.75
CA GLN A 335 10.36 7.94 -0.13
C GLN A 335 11.49 8.23 -1.11
N GLY A 336 11.89 7.23 -1.91
CA GLY A 336 12.88 7.41 -2.97
C GLY A 336 12.50 8.52 -3.95
N ARG A 337 11.23 8.63 -4.35
CA ARG A 337 10.77 9.76 -5.17
C ARG A 337 10.65 11.06 -4.40
N GLN A 338 10.24 11.00 -3.13
CA GLN A 338 10.03 12.18 -2.29
C GLN A 338 11.34 12.92 -2.04
N VAL A 339 12.42 12.21 -1.66
CA VAL A 339 13.74 12.85 -1.45
C VAL A 339 14.15 13.61 -2.69
N VAL A 340 13.95 13.01 -3.87
CA VAL A 340 14.31 13.63 -5.13
C VAL A 340 13.57 14.93 -5.37
N LYS A 341 12.33 15.14 -4.89
CA LYS A 341 11.62 16.43 -5.02
C LYS A 341 12.32 17.57 -4.29
N ALA A 342 13.00 17.29 -3.18
CA ALA A 342 13.73 18.28 -2.38
C ALA A 342 15.14 18.56 -2.92
N LEU A 343 15.67 17.67 -3.78
CA LEU A 343 17.00 17.85 -4.35
C LEU A 343 17.07 19.03 -5.34
N SER A 344 18.24 19.65 -5.33
CA SER A 344 18.61 20.79 -6.18
C SER A 344 19.81 20.41 -7.06
N GLY A 345 20.04 21.16 -8.15
CA GLY A 345 21.22 20.96 -8.99
C GLY A 345 22.50 21.37 -8.26
N GLY A 346 23.58 20.63 -8.48
CA GLY A 346 24.93 20.91 -7.96
C GLY A 346 25.84 21.61 -8.98
N ALA A 347 27.07 21.92 -8.56
CA ALA A 347 28.08 22.52 -9.42
C ALA A 347 28.50 21.59 -10.57
N ARG A 348 28.95 22.17 -11.70
CA ARG A 348 29.18 21.47 -12.99
C ARG A 348 30.20 20.31 -12.96
N GLU A 349 31.04 20.23 -11.92
CA GLU A 349 32.06 19.18 -11.75
C GLU A 349 31.69 18.11 -10.69
N MET A 350 30.55 18.27 -10.01
CA MET A 350 30.06 17.35 -8.98
C MET A 350 28.81 16.62 -9.48
N LEU A 351 28.52 15.45 -8.94
CA LEU A 351 27.17 14.89 -9.08
C LEU A 351 26.19 15.83 -8.37
N ASP A 352 24.97 15.96 -8.90
CA ASP A 352 23.90 16.63 -8.17
C ASP A 352 23.54 15.78 -6.94
N VAL A 353 23.51 14.46 -7.12
CA VAL A 353 23.26 13.51 -6.04
C VAL A 353 24.00 12.18 -6.23
N LEU A 354 24.60 11.67 -5.15
CA LEU A 354 25.01 10.28 -5.06
C LEU A 354 24.00 9.48 -4.24
N ILE A 355 23.50 8.38 -4.79
CA ILE A 355 22.56 7.48 -4.12
C ILE A 355 23.33 6.25 -3.63
N VAL A 356 23.17 5.89 -2.36
CA VAL A 356 23.83 4.74 -1.74
C VAL A 356 22.79 3.67 -1.43
N GLY A 357 22.90 2.53 -2.11
CA GLY A 357 21.97 1.40 -2.05
C GLY A 357 21.08 1.33 -3.27
N ALA A 358 21.04 0.17 -3.94
CA ALA A 358 20.18 -0.14 -5.08
C ALA A 358 18.99 -1.02 -4.68
N GLY A 359 18.41 -0.77 -3.50
CA GLY A 359 17.12 -1.32 -3.09
C GLY A 359 15.93 -0.57 -3.69
N PRO A 360 14.69 -0.87 -3.26
CA PRO A 360 13.48 -0.21 -3.76
C PRO A 360 13.53 1.32 -3.71
N ALA A 361 13.99 1.89 -2.59
CA ALA A 361 14.12 3.34 -2.41
C ALA A 361 15.18 3.94 -3.35
N GLY A 362 16.35 3.31 -3.48
CA GLY A 362 17.44 3.79 -4.31
C GLY A 362 17.13 3.72 -5.80
N ILE A 363 16.54 2.62 -6.27
CA ILE A 363 16.07 2.48 -7.66
C ILE A 363 15.01 3.54 -7.97
N SER A 364 14.07 3.75 -7.04
CA SER A 364 13.03 4.76 -7.20
C SER A 364 13.60 6.19 -7.27
N ALA A 365 14.58 6.50 -6.41
CA ALA A 365 15.30 7.77 -6.44
C ALA A 365 16.07 7.95 -7.76
N ALA A 366 16.78 6.92 -8.24
CA ALA A 366 17.52 6.95 -9.50
C ALA A 366 16.59 7.24 -10.70
N LEU A 367 15.43 6.57 -10.76
CA LEU A 367 14.41 6.83 -11.78
C LEU A 367 13.90 8.27 -11.72
N ALA A 368 13.59 8.78 -10.52
CA ALA A 368 13.14 10.16 -10.34
C ALA A 368 14.23 11.19 -10.69
N CYS A 369 15.49 10.92 -10.37
CA CYS A 369 16.63 11.76 -10.76
C CYS A 369 16.76 11.84 -12.27
N LYS A 370 16.63 10.69 -12.95
CA LYS A 370 16.64 10.62 -14.42
C LYS A 370 15.47 11.40 -15.04
N GLU A 371 14.26 11.26 -14.49
CA GLU A 371 13.07 12.01 -14.93
C GLU A 371 13.26 13.53 -14.79
N ARG A 372 13.99 13.98 -13.76
CA ARG A 372 14.33 15.40 -13.52
C ARG A 372 15.58 15.88 -14.26
N GLY A 373 16.29 15.00 -14.96
CA GLY A 373 17.56 15.34 -15.64
C GLY A 373 18.71 15.67 -14.67
N LEU A 374 18.68 15.16 -13.44
CA LEU A 374 19.78 15.33 -12.47
C LEU A 374 20.96 14.42 -12.83
N ARG A 375 22.18 14.88 -12.58
CA ARG A 375 23.42 14.09 -12.66
C ARG A 375 23.55 13.26 -11.39
N TYR A 376 23.35 11.95 -11.53
CA TYR A 376 23.40 11.03 -10.40
C TYR A 376 24.23 9.78 -10.71
N ARG A 377 24.62 9.09 -9.65
CA ARG A 377 25.17 7.73 -9.66
C ARG A 377 24.61 6.97 -8.46
N VAL A 378 24.41 5.67 -8.61
CA VAL A 378 24.04 4.76 -7.53
C VAL A 378 25.21 3.85 -7.23
N ILE A 379 25.58 3.68 -5.96
CA ILE A 379 26.54 2.66 -5.52
C ILE A 379 25.81 1.62 -4.67
N GLU A 380 26.08 0.34 -4.86
CA GLU A 380 25.47 -0.78 -4.13
C GLU A 380 26.57 -1.78 -3.75
N GLN A 381 26.62 -2.19 -2.49
CA GLN A 381 27.66 -3.09 -2.00
C GLN A 381 27.47 -4.54 -2.45
N GLY A 382 26.23 -4.96 -2.70
CA GLY A 382 25.90 -6.28 -3.24
C GLY A 382 25.42 -6.14 -4.68
N SER A 383 24.30 -6.79 -4.96
CA SER A 383 23.61 -6.65 -6.25
C SER A 383 22.34 -5.81 -6.14
N VAL A 384 21.83 -5.33 -7.28
CA VAL A 384 20.57 -4.59 -7.33
C VAL A 384 19.44 -5.39 -6.70
N ALA A 385 18.68 -4.76 -5.81
CA ALA A 385 17.61 -5.39 -5.04
C ALA A 385 18.07 -6.60 -4.18
N GLN A 386 19.30 -6.58 -3.65
CA GLN A 386 19.89 -7.68 -2.86
C GLN A 386 18.97 -8.23 -1.76
N SER A 387 18.31 -7.35 -0.99
CA SER A 387 17.38 -7.77 0.06
C SER A 387 16.24 -8.64 -0.49
N ILE A 388 15.68 -8.29 -1.64
CA ILE A 388 14.61 -9.07 -2.29
C ILE A 388 15.19 -10.34 -2.89
N ARG A 389 16.38 -10.29 -3.51
CA ARG A 389 17.06 -11.49 -4.04
C ARG A 389 17.31 -12.55 -2.98
N SER A 390 17.63 -12.11 -1.75
CA SER A 390 17.87 -12.99 -0.61
C SER A 390 16.63 -13.68 -0.05
N PHE A 391 15.42 -13.32 -0.52
CA PHE A 391 14.20 -14.02 -0.13
C PHE A 391 14.21 -15.46 -0.64
N PRO A 392 13.56 -16.41 0.05
CA PRO A 392 13.36 -17.76 -0.45
C PRO A 392 12.68 -17.78 -1.82
N ARG A 393 13.00 -18.77 -2.64
CA ARG A 393 12.38 -18.98 -3.96
C ARG A 393 10.87 -19.14 -3.86
N GLY A 394 10.14 -18.51 -4.77
CA GLY A 394 8.67 -18.53 -4.79
C GLY A 394 8.02 -17.75 -3.65
N LYS A 395 8.79 -17.01 -2.84
CA LYS A 395 8.22 -16.12 -1.83
C LYS A 395 7.31 -15.12 -2.53
N LEU A 396 6.04 -15.09 -2.11
CA LEU A 396 5.11 -14.05 -2.50
C LEU A 396 5.54 -12.73 -1.88
N VAL A 397 5.78 -11.75 -2.75
CA VAL A 397 6.00 -10.36 -2.39
C VAL A 397 4.64 -9.68 -2.53
N PHE A 398 3.96 -9.57 -1.39
CA PHE A 398 2.63 -9.02 -1.32
C PHE A 398 2.62 -7.51 -1.48
N ASP A 399 1.52 -7.05 -2.06
CA ASP A 399 1.16 -5.66 -2.12
C ASP A 399 0.35 -5.20 -0.87
N GLN A 400 0.73 -5.69 0.31
CA GLN A 400 -0.01 -5.65 1.59
C GLN A 400 -0.79 -4.34 1.90
N PRO A 401 -1.89 -4.41 2.69
CA PRO A 401 -3.18 -3.76 2.46
C PRO A 401 -3.25 -2.28 2.84
N LEU A 402 -2.10 -1.61 3.04
CA LEU A 402 -2.11 -0.17 2.99
C LEU A 402 -2.31 0.23 1.53
N ASP A 403 -3.48 0.81 1.26
CA ASP A 403 -3.79 1.45 -0.02
C ASP A 403 -2.78 2.59 -0.22
N LEU A 404 -1.62 2.25 -0.78
CA LEU A 404 -0.52 3.15 -1.07
C LEU A 404 -0.15 2.92 -2.54
N PRO A 405 -0.83 3.56 -3.48
CA PRO A 405 -0.64 3.35 -4.90
C PRO A 405 0.81 3.68 -5.24
N VAL A 406 1.50 2.78 -5.91
CA VAL A 406 2.90 2.99 -6.27
C VAL A 406 3.01 4.13 -7.28
N VAL A 407 3.77 5.17 -6.92
CA VAL A 407 4.01 6.32 -7.79
C VAL A 407 5.30 6.14 -8.58
N GLY A 408 5.27 6.44 -9.87
CA GLY A 408 6.43 6.40 -10.77
C GLY A 408 6.50 5.11 -11.59
N LYS A 409 7.65 4.90 -12.26
CA LYS A 409 7.87 3.77 -13.17
C LYS A 409 8.23 2.45 -12.48
N LEU A 410 8.55 2.48 -11.18
CA LEU A 410 8.96 1.29 -10.46
C LEU A 410 7.74 0.42 -10.17
N TRP A 411 7.61 -0.67 -10.93
CA TRP A 411 6.46 -1.57 -10.86
C TRP A 411 6.46 -2.41 -9.58
N LEU A 412 5.31 -2.57 -8.94
CA LEU A 412 5.09 -3.52 -7.84
C LEU A 412 3.61 -3.87 -7.77
N GLU A 413 3.30 -5.15 -7.93
CA GLU A 413 2.00 -5.77 -7.64
C GLU A 413 2.27 -7.09 -6.92
N GLU A 414 1.21 -7.74 -6.41
CA GLU A 414 1.32 -9.08 -5.86
C GLU A 414 1.98 -10.02 -6.87
N SER A 415 3.16 -10.52 -6.52
CA SER A 415 4.00 -11.31 -7.41
C SER A 415 4.96 -12.17 -6.62
N THR A 416 5.48 -13.21 -7.26
CA THR A 416 6.62 -13.94 -6.71
C THR A 416 7.89 -13.07 -6.75
N LYS A 417 8.84 -13.37 -5.85
CA LYS A 417 10.19 -12.80 -5.86
C LYS A 417 10.79 -12.78 -7.28
N GLU A 418 10.70 -13.90 -7.99
CA GLU A 418 11.26 -14.09 -9.32
C GLU A 418 10.61 -13.17 -10.36
N GLU A 419 9.28 -13.07 -10.37
CA GLU A 419 8.55 -12.18 -11.29
C GLU A 419 8.88 -10.71 -11.05
N LEU A 420 8.93 -10.31 -9.78
CA LEU A 420 9.29 -8.94 -9.39
C LEU A 420 10.71 -8.60 -9.87
N LEU A 421 11.69 -9.46 -9.58
CA LEU A 421 13.08 -9.26 -9.99
C LEU A 421 13.23 -9.27 -11.52
N ALA A 422 12.48 -10.12 -12.23
CA ALA A 422 12.50 -10.15 -13.69
C ALA A 422 11.98 -8.85 -14.30
N LYS A 423 10.86 -8.32 -13.78
CA LYS A 423 10.30 -7.03 -14.20
C LYS A 423 11.24 -5.87 -13.89
N TRP A 424 11.82 -5.82 -12.69
CA TRP A 424 12.78 -4.78 -12.31
C TRP A 424 14.04 -4.85 -13.17
N SER A 425 14.60 -6.04 -13.38
CA SER A 425 15.79 -6.22 -14.23
C SER A 425 15.54 -5.79 -15.69
N ARG A 426 14.33 -5.98 -16.21
CA ARG A 426 13.94 -5.47 -17.53
C ARG A 426 13.91 -3.94 -17.54
N MET A 427 13.20 -3.34 -16.59
CA MET A 427 13.06 -1.88 -16.48
C MET A 427 14.41 -1.19 -16.25
N LEU A 428 15.29 -1.74 -15.41
CA LEU A 428 16.62 -1.20 -15.17
C LEU A 428 17.49 -1.18 -16.44
N ARG A 429 17.37 -2.23 -17.28
CA ARG A 429 18.07 -2.29 -18.58
C ARG A 429 17.49 -1.31 -19.60
N GLU A 430 16.17 -1.20 -19.67
CA GLU A 430 15.48 -0.24 -20.54
C GLU A 430 15.82 1.20 -20.16
N GLU A 431 15.84 1.49 -18.86
CA GLU A 431 16.14 2.81 -18.32
C GLU A 431 17.64 3.10 -18.19
N LYS A 432 18.53 2.12 -18.38
CA LYS A 432 19.99 2.29 -18.33
C LYS A 432 20.44 3.11 -17.12
N LEU A 433 19.94 2.76 -15.93
CA LEU A 433 20.28 3.49 -14.70
C LEU A 433 21.78 3.34 -14.41
N ALA A 434 22.40 4.43 -13.93
CA ALA A 434 23.82 4.46 -13.60
C ALA A 434 24.06 3.84 -12.21
N ILE A 435 24.24 2.52 -12.15
CA ILE A 435 24.43 1.74 -10.92
C ILE A 435 25.78 1.01 -10.94
N ASP A 436 26.56 1.21 -9.90
CA ASP A 436 27.78 0.45 -9.58
C ASP A 436 27.47 -0.58 -8.50
N GLU A 437 27.41 -1.85 -8.88
CA GLU A 437 27.31 -2.99 -7.95
C GLU A 437 28.71 -3.32 -7.38
N GLY A 438 28.76 -3.99 -6.22
CA GLY A 438 30.02 -4.30 -5.55
C GLY A 438 30.77 -3.11 -4.96
N VAL A 439 30.12 -1.96 -4.71
CA VAL A 439 30.75 -0.75 -4.15
C VAL A 439 30.14 -0.38 -2.79
N ARG A 440 30.94 -0.48 -1.73
CA ARG A 440 30.54 -0.22 -0.34
C ARG A 440 30.86 1.21 0.09
N LEU A 441 29.89 1.92 0.65
CA LEU A 441 30.13 3.21 1.31
C LEU A 441 30.97 3.01 2.59
N LEU A 442 32.03 3.80 2.73
CA LEU A 442 32.87 3.85 3.93
C LEU A 442 32.65 5.11 4.76
N GLY A 443 32.39 6.25 4.12
CA GLY A 443 32.15 7.50 4.83
C GLY A 443 31.92 8.70 3.93
N LEU A 444 31.52 9.81 4.54
CA LEU A 444 31.29 11.10 3.90
C LEU A 444 32.19 12.15 4.54
N GLU A 445 32.93 12.90 3.73
CA GLU A 445 33.69 14.06 4.16
C GLU A 445 33.02 15.33 3.61
N PRO A 446 32.66 16.29 4.46
CA PRO A 446 32.14 17.58 3.99
C PRO A 446 33.19 18.32 3.16
N ILE A 447 32.78 18.87 2.01
CA ILE A 447 33.59 19.75 1.16
C ILE A 447 32.78 20.99 0.78
N SER A 448 33.43 22.00 0.21
CA SER A 448 32.72 23.16 -0.32
C SER A 448 31.69 22.72 -1.38
N GLY A 449 30.41 23.03 -1.12
CA GLY A 449 29.31 22.70 -2.02
C GLY A 449 28.79 21.25 -1.96
N GLY A 450 29.23 20.41 -1.02
CA GLY A 450 28.67 19.07 -0.84
C GLY A 450 29.58 18.11 -0.07
N PHE A 451 29.75 16.89 -0.61
CA PHE A 451 30.46 15.79 0.02
C PHE A 451 31.50 15.16 -0.92
N LEU A 452 32.65 14.78 -0.34
CA LEU A 452 33.52 13.75 -0.87
C LEU A 452 33.09 12.41 -0.26
N VAL A 453 32.55 11.55 -1.10
CA VAL A 453 32.10 10.20 -0.72
C VAL A 453 33.27 9.24 -0.87
N ARG A 454 33.63 8.57 0.23
CA ARG A 454 34.61 7.47 0.24
C ARG A 454 33.87 6.14 0.17
N ALA A 455 34.19 5.35 -0.83
CA ALA A 455 33.67 4.01 -1.03
C ALA A 455 34.79 3.04 -1.39
N GLN A 456 34.48 1.75 -1.43
CA GLN A 456 35.44 0.69 -1.72
C GLN A 456 34.79 -0.43 -2.54
N GLU A 457 35.52 -0.95 -3.51
CA GLU A 457 35.13 -2.16 -4.22
C GLU A 457 35.21 -3.37 -3.27
N VAL A 458 34.12 -4.12 -3.21
CA VAL A 458 34.00 -5.32 -2.37
C VAL A 458 34.90 -6.43 -2.90
N GLU A 459 35.04 -6.52 -4.22
CA GLU A 459 36.00 -7.41 -4.89
C GLU A 459 37.24 -6.58 -5.25
N GLY A 460 38.37 -6.82 -4.59
CA GLY A 460 39.65 -6.17 -4.92
C GLY A 460 40.07 -4.98 -4.05
N GLU A 461 39.29 -4.61 -3.03
CA GLU A 461 39.63 -3.62 -1.98
C GLU A 461 39.98 -2.20 -2.50
N ALA A 462 39.76 -1.91 -3.79
CA ALA A 462 40.13 -0.65 -4.41
C ALA A 462 39.26 0.51 -3.88
N MET A 463 39.90 1.65 -3.60
CA MET A 463 39.21 2.84 -3.08
C MET A 463 38.55 3.64 -4.19
N VAL A 464 37.25 3.88 -4.06
CA VAL A 464 36.43 4.67 -4.98
C VAL A 464 36.06 5.99 -4.33
N ARG A 465 36.13 7.10 -5.08
CA ARG A 465 35.78 8.44 -4.57
C ARG A 465 34.83 9.16 -5.53
N HIS A 466 33.77 9.75 -4.99
CA HIS A 466 32.84 10.59 -5.73
C HIS A 466 32.68 11.96 -5.06
N ARG A 467 32.49 13.01 -5.86
CA ARG A 467 32.06 14.32 -5.38
C ARG A 467 30.59 14.51 -5.70
N ALA A 468 29.77 14.83 -4.70
CA ALA A 468 28.34 15.01 -4.87
C ALA A 468 27.83 16.19 -4.05
N ALA A 469 26.93 16.99 -4.59
CA ALA A 469 26.32 18.10 -3.86
C ALA A 469 25.43 17.60 -2.71
N GLN A 470 24.72 16.51 -2.96
CA GLN A 470 23.80 15.87 -2.01
C GLN A 470 24.02 14.36 -2.01
N VAL A 471 23.66 13.68 -0.91
CA VAL A 471 23.75 12.22 -0.79
C VAL A 471 22.43 11.65 -0.31
N VAL A 472 21.96 10.56 -0.91
CA VAL A 472 20.76 9.82 -0.49
C VAL A 472 21.19 8.45 0.02
N LEU A 473 20.99 8.17 1.31
CA LEU A 473 21.17 6.85 1.91
C LEU A 473 19.90 6.03 1.79
N ALA A 474 19.91 5.04 0.89
CA ALA A 474 18.84 4.08 0.61
C ALA A 474 19.23 2.65 0.98
N ILE A 475 19.94 2.50 2.10
CA ILE A 475 20.64 1.26 2.52
C ILE A 475 19.76 0.25 3.30
N GLY A 476 18.51 0.61 3.61
CA GLY A 476 17.59 -0.22 4.41
C GLY A 476 18.03 -0.42 5.87
N ARG A 477 17.34 -1.28 6.64
CA ARG A 477 17.70 -1.62 8.05
C ARG A 477 18.33 -2.99 8.22
N ARG A 478 18.21 -3.89 7.24
CA ARG A 478 18.74 -5.26 7.34
C ARG A 478 20.24 -5.27 7.61
N GLY A 479 20.97 -4.34 6.99
CA GLY A 479 22.41 -4.24 7.08
C GLY A 479 23.14 -5.51 6.63
N SER A 480 24.40 -5.66 7.06
CA SER A 480 25.23 -6.79 6.63
C SER A 480 24.99 -8.01 7.51
N PRO A 481 24.93 -9.24 6.96
CA PRO A 481 24.90 -10.45 7.77
C PRO A 481 26.07 -10.49 8.74
N ARG A 482 25.83 -10.92 9.98
CA ARG A 482 26.90 -11.15 10.95
C ARG A 482 27.73 -12.34 10.48
N ARG A 483 29.05 -12.16 10.46
CA ARG A 483 30.00 -13.23 10.14
C ARG A 483 30.38 -14.01 11.39
N LEU A 484 30.81 -15.25 11.21
CA LEU A 484 31.47 -15.98 12.29
C LEU A 484 32.76 -15.24 12.66
N PRO A 485 33.14 -15.14 13.94
CA PRO A 485 34.35 -14.47 14.39
C PRO A 485 35.59 -15.36 14.18
N ILE A 486 35.69 -15.98 13.00
CA ILE A 486 36.77 -16.89 12.60
C ILE A 486 37.16 -16.55 11.16
N PRO A 487 38.45 -16.64 10.80
CA PRO A 487 38.86 -16.53 9.41
C PRO A 487 38.32 -17.73 8.64
N ILE A 488 37.85 -17.48 7.42
CA ILE A 488 37.45 -18.51 6.46
C ILE A 488 38.38 -18.33 5.27
N ALA A 489 39.12 -19.38 4.91
CA ALA A 489 39.99 -19.34 3.74
C ALA A 489 39.17 -19.14 2.46
N GLU A 490 39.72 -18.42 1.48
CA GLU A 490 39.04 -18.08 0.22
C GLU A 490 38.50 -19.33 -0.50
N GLU A 491 39.29 -20.41 -0.53
CA GLU A 491 38.93 -21.73 -1.04
C GLU A 491 37.71 -22.39 -0.37
N HIS A 492 37.25 -21.85 0.76
CA HIS A 492 36.12 -22.34 1.52
C HIS A 492 34.96 -21.35 1.59
N GLU A 493 35.09 -20.14 1.05
CA GLU A 493 34.00 -19.16 1.09
C GLU A 493 32.77 -19.61 0.30
N ALA A 494 32.97 -20.34 -0.81
CA ALA A 494 31.90 -20.79 -1.69
C ALA A 494 30.88 -21.74 -1.02
N LYS A 495 31.25 -22.42 0.08
CA LYS A 495 30.35 -23.27 0.88
C LYS A 495 29.68 -22.55 2.04
N VAL A 496 29.98 -21.26 2.27
CA VAL A 496 29.44 -20.49 3.39
C VAL A 496 28.34 -19.55 2.90
N PHE A 497 27.13 -19.75 3.42
CA PHE A 497 25.93 -19.06 3.01
C PHE A 497 25.36 -18.21 4.15
N TYR A 498 24.93 -16.99 3.85
CA TYR A 498 24.33 -16.06 4.81
C TYR A 498 22.83 -15.86 4.61
N HIS A 499 22.24 -16.57 3.65
CA HIS A 499 20.82 -16.56 3.33
C HIS A 499 20.48 -17.85 2.57
N LEU A 500 19.23 -18.32 2.69
CA LEU A 500 18.74 -19.48 1.96
C LEU A 500 17.90 -19.03 0.76
N ALA A 501 18.47 -19.17 -0.44
CA ALA A 501 17.79 -18.82 -1.69
C ALA A 501 16.83 -19.92 -2.18
N ASP A 502 17.31 -21.16 -2.31
CA ASP A 502 16.53 -22.34 -2.69
C ASP A 502 17.04 -23.56 -1.93
N ALA A 503 16.20 -24.18 -1.10
CA ALA A 503 16.58 -25.36 -0.33
C ALA A 503 16.90 -26.56 -1.23
N ARG A 504 16.21 -26.68 -2.38
CA ARG A 504 16.36 -27.85 -3.28
C ARG A 504 17.78 -28.03 -3.82
N SER A 505 18.54 -26.93 -3.94
CA SER A 505 19.94 -26.97 -4.38
C SER A 505 20.85 -27.74 -3.43
N PHE A 506 20.38 -28.02 -2.21
CA PHE A 506 21.11 -28.71 -1.15
C PHE A 506 20.58 -30.13 -0.89
N ALA A 507 19.72 -30.67 -1.77
CA ALA A 507 19.31 -32.06 -1.70
C ALA A 507 20.53 -33.00 -1.72
N HIS A 508 20.49 -34.06 -0.92
CA HIS A 508 21.57 -35.03 -0.76
C HIS A 508 22.89 -34.50 -0.17
N GLN A 509 22.88 -33.31 0.46
CA GLN A 509 24.07 -32.71 1.07
C GLN A 509 24.01 -32.73 2.60
N ARG A 510 25.19 -32.66 3.23
CA ARG A 510 25.35 -32.45 4.67
C ARG A 510 25.46 -30.96 4.93
N VAL A 511 24.50 -30.43 5.69
CA VAL A 511 24.31 -29.00 5.86
C VAL A 511 24.36 -28.63 7.34
N VAL A 512 25.23 -27.69 7.69
CA VAL A 512 25.29 -27.13 9.04
C VAL A 512 24.63 -25.76 9.03
N VAL A 513 23.67 -25.53 9.93
CA VAL A 513 23.03 -24.24 10.13
C VAL A 513 23.44 -23.70 11.49
N VAL A 514 23.95 -22.47 11.55
CA VAL A 514 24.38 -21.81 12.79
C VAL A 514 23.36 -20.74 13.19
N GLY A 515 22.77 -20.88 14.37
CA GLY A 515 21.87 -19.88 14.96
C GLY A 515 20.51 -20.43 15.38
N LEU A 516 19.73 -19.59 16.06
CA LEU A 516 18.42 -19.94 16.65
C LEU A 516 17.38 -18.84 16.44
N GLY A 517 17.53 -18.02 15.39
CA GLY A 517 16.49 -17.03 15.04
C GLY A 517 15.38 -17.67 14.21
N ASP A 518 14.28 -16.97 13.96
CA ASP A 518 13.24 -17.44 13.04
C ASP A 518 13.82 -17.85 11.67
N VAL A 519 14.67 -17.00 11.11
CA VAL A 519 15.35 -17.30 9.83
C VAL A 519 16.21 -18.56 9.91
N ALA A 520 16.89 -18.81 11.03
CA ALA A 520 17.71 -20.00 11.22
C ALA A 520 16.84 -21.26 11.30
N MET A 521 15.76 -21.20 12.08
CA MET A 521 14.82 -22.32 12.26
C MET A 521 14.05 -22.63 10.96
N GLU A 522 13.58 -21.60 10.25
CA GLU A 522 12.94 -21.74 8.93
C GLU A 522 13.91 -22.32 7.89
N THR A 523 15.17 -21.86 7.88
CA THR A 523 16.23 -22.40 7.01
C THR A 523 16.49 -23.87 7.31
N ALA A 524 16.70 -24.21 8.58
CA ALA A 524 16.98 -25.58 8.98
C ALA A 524 15.80 -26.51 8.65
N GLY A 525 14.56 -26.08 8.90
CA GLY A 525 13.37 -26.84 8.54
C GLY A 525 13.17 -26.98 7.02
N ALA A 526 13.46 -25.94 6.24
CA ALA A 526 13.37 -26.01 4.78
C ALA A 526 14.40 -26.98 4.18
N LEU A 527 15.62 -26.98 4.70
CA LEU A 527 16.70 -27.90 4.32
C LEU A 527 16.39 -29.34 4.74
N ALA A 528 15.90 -29.55 5.97
CA ALA A 528 15.61 -30.87 6.50
C ALA A 528 14.47 -31.59 5.74
N ARG A 529 13.61 -30.84 5.05
CA ARG A 529 12.57 -31.41 4.17
C ARG A 529 13.09 -31.83 2.79
N GLN A 530 14.34 -31.51 2.45
CA GLN A 530 14.89 -31.89 1.16
C GLN A 530 15.34 -33.36 1.16
N PRO A 531 15.13 -34.10 0.06
CA PRO A 531 15.52 -35.50 -0.03
C PRO A 531 17.00 -35.71 0.30
N GLY A 532 17.29 -36.72 1.14
CA GLY A 532 18.65 -37.13 1.48
C GLY A 532 19.54 -36.10 2.17
N THR A 533 18.98 -34.99 2.67
CA THR A 533 19.76 -33.89 3.26
C THR A 533 19.94 -34.11 4.75
N GLU A 534 21.17 -34.09 5.22
CA GLU A 534 21.50 -34.22 6.63
C GLU A 534 21.71 -32.84 7.23
N VAL A 535 20.83 -32.42 8.14
CA VAL A 535 20.88 -31.06 8.71
C VAL A 535 21.32 -31.10 10.17
N THR A 536 22.38 -30.36 10.50
CA THR A 536 22.77 -30.09 11.88
C THR A 536 22.57 -28.62 12.23
N LEU A 537 21.72 -28.32 13.21
CA LEU A 537 21.50 -26.99 13.75
C LEU A 537 22.41 -26.77 14.97
N VAL A 538 23.40 -25.88 14.83
CA VAL A 538 24.38 -25.53 15.87
C VAL A 538 23.95 -24.24 16.57
N VAL A 539 23.83 -24.33 17.89
CA VAL A 539 23.26 -23.27 18.72
C VAL A 539 24.13 -23.02 19.94
N ARG A 540 24.51 -21.76 20.17
CA ARG A 540 25.32 -21.35 21.33
C ARG A 540 24.56 -21.42 22.66
N GLY A 541 23.24 -21.22 22.62
CA GLY A 541 22.38 -21.27 23.81
C GLY A 541 22.13 -22.70 24.28
N ASP A 542 21.43 -22.80 25.42
CA ASP A 542 20.99 -24.03 26.08
C ASP A 542 19.51 -24.35 25.84
N GLY A 543 18.79 -23.49 25.10
CA GLY A 543 17.37 -23.67 24.82
C GLY A 543 16.78 -22.60 23.92
N PHE A 544 15.48 -22.74 23.63
CA PHE A 544 14.70 -21.82 22.80
C PHE A 544 14.36 -20.54 23.57
N ARG A 545 15.25 -19.55 23.54
CA ARG A 545 15.04 -18.24 24.19
C ARG A 545 14.40 -17.18 23.27
N ARG A 546 14.22 -17.48 21.98
CA ARG A 546 13.68 -16.56 20.97
C ARG A 546 13.03 -17.32 19.81
N GLY A 547 12.23 -16.60 19.03
CA GLY A 547 11.61 -17.08 17.80
C GLY A 547 10.13 -17.44 17.96
N LYS A 548 9.41 -17.44 16.85
CA LYS A 548 7.97 -17.72 16.79
C LYS A 548 7.68 -19.15 17.25
N ALA A 549 6.60 -19.31 18.01
CA ALA A 549 6.19 -20.60 18.56
C ALA A 549 6.09 -21.70 17.49
N ARG A 550 5.55 -21.38 16.31
CA ARG A 550 5.46 -22.31 15.17
C ARG A 550 6.83 -22.81 14.68
N ASN A 551 7.84 -21.94 14.67
CA ASN A 551 9.18 -22.26 14.19
C ASN A 551 9.91 -23.14 15.22
N VAL A 552 9.74 -22.83 16.51
CA VAL A 552 10.25 -23.65 17.62
C VAL A 552 9.63 -25.04 17.60
N ALA A 553 8.30 -25.13 17.47
CA ALA A 553 7.58 -26.40 17.41
C ALA A 553 8.04 -27.28 16.23
N GLU A 554 8.22 -26.68 15.05
CA GLU A 554 8.70 -27.40 13.87
C GLU A 554 10.12 -27.94 14.05
N VAL A 555 11.05 -27.15 14.60
CA VAL A 555 12.42 -27.63 14.87
C VAL A 555 12.42 -28.78 15.88
N LYS A 556 11.62 -28.69 16.95
CA LYS A 556 11.47 -29.79 17.92
C LYS A 556 10.97 -31.06 17.25
N ARG A 557 9.89 -30.95 16.45
CA ARG A 557 9.31 -32.07 15.71
C ARG A 557 10.32 -32.73 14.78
N LEU A 558 11.11 -31.94 14.05
CA LEU A 558 12.16 -32.44 13.14
C LEU A 558 13.31 -33.12 13.89
N ALA A 559 13.67 -32.60 15.06
CA ALA A 559 14.70 -33.19 15.91
C ALA A 559 14.24 -34.52 16.53
N GLU A 560 13.01 -34.58 17.04
CA GLU A 560 12.38 -35.80 17.57
C GLU A 560 12.24 -36.88 16.49
N ALA A 561 11.94 -36.48 15.25
CA ALA A 561 11.90 -37.37 14.09
C ALA A 561 13.28 -37.81 13.58
N GLY A 562 14.38 -37.31 14.17
CA GLY A 562 15.75 -37.61 13.73
C GLY A 562 16.13 -37.03 12.36
N THR A 563 15.29 -36.16 11.77
CA THR A 563 15.54 -35.52 10.48
C THR A 563 16.47 -34.31 10.60
N LEU A 564 16.62 -33.77 11.82
CA LEU A 564 17.49 -32.64 12.13
C LEU A 564 18.27 -32.95 13.42
N ALA A 565 19.60 -32.85 13.37
CA ALA A 565 20.43 -32.95 14.56
C ALA A 565 20.53 -31.58 15.23
N LEU A 566 20.24 -31.49 16.53
CA LEU A 566 20.30 -30.25 17.30
C LEU A 566 21.48 -30.28 18.27
N ARG A 567 22.40 -29.30 18.14
CA ARG A 567 23.60 -29.18 18.97
C ARG A 567 23.53 -27.90 19.80
N TRP A 568 23.18 -28.05 21.07
CA TRP A 568 23.17 -26.97 22.05
C TRP A 568 24.57 -26.65 22.57
N GLN A 569 24.72 -25.47 23.17
CA GLN A 569 25.96 -25.00 23.79
C GLN A 569 27.19 -25.21 22.90
N SER A 570 26.99 -25.03 21.60
CA SER A 570 27.95 -25.40 20.57
C SER A 570 28.30 -24.20 19.69
N GLN A 571 29.56 -24.10 19.28
CA GLN A 571 30.06 -23.02 18.44
C GLN A 571 30.99 -23.55 17.34
N VAL A 572 30.81 -23.08 16.11
CA VAL A 572 31.76 -23.32 15.02
C VAL A 572 33.04 -22.53 15.26
N THR A 573 34.18 -23.21 15.30
CA THR A 573 35.51 -22.63 15.56
C THR A 573 36.43 -22.66 14.34
N ALA A 574 36.17 -23.52 13.36
CA ALA A 574 36.90 -23.56 12.09
C ALA A 574 36.03 -24.08 10.95
N VAL A 575 36.39 -23.69 9.72
CA VAL A 575 35.83 -24.19 8.46
C VAL A 575 36.99 -24.67 7.61
N ASP A 576 36.97 -25.93 7.20
CA ASP A 576 38.04 -26.59 6.44
C ASP A 576 37.46 -27.45 5.31
N GLY A 577 38.29 -27.98 4.43
CA GLY A 577 37.88 -28.78 3.26
C GLY A 577 36.92 -29.93 3.59
N ASP A 578 37.09 -30.57 4.75
CA ASP A 578 36.33 -31.75 5.16
C ASP A 578 35.03 -31.40 5.91
N GLY A 579 34.87 -30.17 6.37
CA GLY A 579 33.63 -29.65 6.92
C GLY A 579 33.82 -28.49 7.90
N VAL A 580 33.32 -28.66 9.12
CA VAL A 580 33.39 -27.64 10.18
C VAL A 580 33.79 -28.25 11.52
N VAL A 581 34.56 -27.51 12.30
CA VAL A 581 34.88 -27.86 13.69
C VAL A 581 33.90 -27.16 14.62
N VAL A 582 33.25 -27.94 15.47
CA VAL A 582 32.29 -27.48 16.47
C VAL A 582 32.82 -27.79 17.86
N ARG A 583 32.92 -26.76 18.69
CA ARG A 583 33.30 -26.87 20.10
C ARG A 583 32.06 -26.83 20.98
N SER A 584 31.94 -27.79 21.89
CA SER A 584 30.92 -27.87 22.93
C SER A 584 31.55 -28.17 24.30
N GLY A 585 30.73 -28.35 25.34
CA GLY A 585 31.22 -28.81 26.66
C GLY A 585 31.89 -30.19 26.63
N ASP A 586 31.59 -31.01 25.61
CA ASP A 586 32.16 -32.34 25.41
C ASP A 586 33.48 -32.33 24.63
N GLY A 587 34.00 -31.14 24.30
CA GLY A 587 35.23 -30.92 23.52
C GLY A 587 34.97 -30.45 22.09
N GLU A 588 35.98 -30.61 21.23
CA GLU A 588 35.89 -30.26 19.82
C GLU A 588 35.56 -31.50 18.97
N GLN A 589 34.59 -31.35 18.07
CA GLN A 589 34.16 -32.40 17.14
C GLN A 589 34.14 -31.84 15.72
N ARG A 590 34.60 -32.65 14.76
CA ARG A 590 34.49 -32.31 13.33
C ARG A 590 33.20 -32.87 12.77
N LEU A 591 32.42 -32.02 12.12
CA LEU A 591 31.21 -32.38 11.39
C LEU A 591 31.50 -32.27 9.90
N ALA A 592 31.23 -33.33 9.15
CA ALA A 592 31.31 -33.26 7.72
C ALA A 592 30.22 -32.33 7.17
N CYS A 593 30.59 -31.41 6.29
CA CYS A 593 29.74 -30.29 5.92
C CYS A 593 30.03 -29.84 4.50
N ASP A 594 29.05 -30.00 3.61
CA ASP A 594 29.12 -29.56 2.21
C ASP A 594 28.65 -28.10 2.08
N ALA A 595 27.74 -27.66 2.97
CA ALA A 595 27.23 -26.29 3.02
C ALA A 595 27.02 -25.79 4.46
N LEU A 596 27.55 -24.60 4.78
CA LEU A 596 27.44 -23.94 6.08
C LEU A 596 26.55 -22.70 5.96
N PHE A 597 25.39 -22.70 6.63
CA PHE A 597 24.50 -21.54 6.71
C PHE A 597 24.71 -20.77 8.03
N VAL A 598 25.23 -19.55 7.94
CA VAL A 598 25.44 -18.67 9.09
C VAL A 598 24.22 -17.76 9.28
N MET A 599 23.29 -18.17 10.16
CA MET A 599 21.99 -17.52 10.40
C MET A 599 21.93 -16.84 11.78
N ILE A 600 22.99 -16.12 12.13
CA ILE A 600 23.17 -15.49 13.46
C ILE A 600 22.65 -14.05 13.53
N GLY A 601 21.90 -13.61 12.51
CA GLY A 601 21.34 -12.27 12.38
C GLY A 601 22.23 -11.33 11.58
N SER A 602 21.84 -10.05 11.54
CA SER A 602 22.56 -9.00 10.81
C SER A 602 22.99 -7.88 11.75
N GLN A 603 23.92 -7.05 11.28
CA GLN A 603 24.30 -5.78 11.90
C GLN A 603 23.52 -4.66 11.20
N PRO A 604 22.53 -4.04 11.88
CA PRO A 604 21.88 -2.85 11.36
C PRO A 604 22.90 -1.75 11.09
N PRO A 605 22.68 -0.86 10.10
CA PRO A 605 23.66 0.16 9.72
C PRO A 605 23.73 1.35 10.69
N LEU A 606 23.43 1.16 11.99
CA LEU A 606 23.41 2.25 12.98
C LEU A 606 24.80 2.84 13.22
N GLU A 607 25.83 2.00 13.36
CA GLU A 607 27.23 2.44 13.48
C GLU A 607 27.70 3.22 12.24
N LEU A 608 27.16 2.92 11.06
CA LEU A 608 27.43 3.71 9.87
C LEU A 608 26.77 5.08 9.98
N LEU A 609 25.49 5.15 10.37
CA LEU A 609 24.79 6.41 10.56
C LEU A 609 25.50 7.33 11.57
N GLU A 610 25.92 6.77 12.72
CA GLU A 610 26.66 7.51 13.75
C GLU A 610 27.99 8.05 13.20
N ARG A 611 28.76 7.23 12.47
CA ARG A 611 30.00 7.66 11.81
C ARG A 611 29.78 8.75 10.75
N LEU A 612 28.61 8.77 10.12
CA LEU A 612 28.21 9.81 9.18
C LEU A 612 27.72 11.08 9.88
N GLY A 613 27.61 11.09 11.21
CA GLY A 613 27.15 12.23 12.01
C GLY A 613 25.63 12.29 12.20
N VAL A 614 24.88 11.27 11.76
CA VAL A 614 23.43 11.21 11.93
C VAL A 614 23.11 10.76 13.35
N ARG A 615 22.39 11.57 14.12
CA ARG A 615 21.98 11.20 15.47
C ARG A 615 20.65 10.46 15.44
N LEU A 616 20.50 9.54 16.40
CA LEU A 616 19.29 8.77 16.59
C LEU A 616 18.43 9.38 17.72
N GLY A 617 17.10 9.32 17.61
CA GLY A 617 16.15 9.79 18.62
C GLY A 617 14.98 10.59 18.05
N ALA A 618 14.17 11.18 18.94
CA ALA A 618 13.02 12.00 18.54
C ALA A 618 13.46 13.27 17.79
N PRO A 619 12.73 13.71 16.74
CA PRO A 619 13.01 14.96 16.04
C PRO A 619 13.00 16.17 16.98
N SER A 620 13.83 17.17 16.68
CA SER A 620 14.05 18.32 17.56
C SER A 620 12.81 19.21 17.77
N GLY A 621 11.80 19.08 16.89
CA GLY A 621 10.63 19.97 16.82
C GLY A 621 9.36 19.53 17.56
N GLU A 622 9.32 18.36 18.18
CA GLU A 622 8.11 17.84 18.87
C GLU A 622 8.20 17.84 20.40
N LEU A 623 9.27 18.41 20.97
CA LEU A 623 9.36 18.69 22.40
C LEU A 623 8.60 19.98 22.77
N SER A 624 7.28 19.99 22.58
CA SER A 624 6.40 20.98 23.22
C SER A 624 5.10 20.30 23.63
N ASP A 625 5.05 19.95 24.92
CA ASP A 625 3.88 19.62 25.76
C ASP A 625 3.98 18.24 26.43
N ALA A 626 4.89 18.14 27.40
CA ALA A 626 4.64 17.35 28.60
C ALA A 626 5.47 17.96 29.75
N GLY A 627 4.79 18.35 30.81
CA GLY A 627 5.34 19.03 31.97
C GLY A 627 6.51 18.28 32.61
N GLY A 628 7.40 19.06 33.22
CA GLY A 628 8.65 18.58 33.80
C GLY A 628 8.43 17.44 34.80
N VAL A 629 9.19 16.36 34.59
CA VAL A 629 9.64 15.51 35.69
C VAL A 629 11.14 15.72 35.76
N THR A 630 11.57 16.35 36.84
CA THR A 630 12.97 16.49 37.21
C THR A 630 13.60 15.11 37.30
N ARG A 631 14.60 14.84 36.45
CA ARG A 631 15.49 13.68 36.62
C ARG A 631 16.22 13.86 37.95
N GLY A 632 15.82 13.08 38.95
CA GLY A 632 16.64 12.82 40.12
C GLY A 632 17.95 12.17 39.65
N SER A 633 19.06 12.78 40.03
CA SER A 633 20.40 12.26 39.85
C SER A 633 20.56 10.98 40.68
N GLU A 634 20.59 9.82 40.03
CA GLU A 634 21.20 8.63 40.63
C GLU A 634 22.65 8.56 40.19
N THR A 635 23.48 8.84 41.19
CA THR A 635 24.92 8.68 41.21
C THR A 635 25.29 7.23 40.89
N ARG A 636 26.20 7.13 39.92
CA ARG A 636 26.92 5.92 39.54
C ARG A 636 27.91 5.59 40.64
N GLU A 637 27.63 4.58 41.44
CA GLU A 637 28.63 3.89 42.26
C GLU A 637 28.92 2.52 41.61
N GLU A 638 30.18 2.33 41.20
CA GLU A 638 30.83 1.01 41.18
C GLU A 638 31.49 0.82 42.55
N PRO A 639 31.68 -0.40 43.07
CA PRO A 639 31.38 -1.72 42.51
C PRO A 639 30.16 -2.44 43.12
#